data_AF-R7SDD2-F1
#
_entry.id   AF-R7SDD2-F1
#
_cell.length_a   1.000
_cell.length_b   1.000
_cell.length_c   1.000
_cell.angle_alpha   90.00
_cell.angle_beta   90.00
_cell.angle_gamma   90.00
#
_symmetry.space_group_name_H-M   'P 1'
#
loop_
_entity.id
_entity.type
_entity.pdbx_description
1 polymer ?
#
loop_
_entity_poly.entity_id
_entity_poly.type
_entity_poly.pdbx_seq_one_letter_code
_entity_poly.pdbx_strand_id
1 'polypeptide(L)'
;MDSAVCEAYEAELRETLNVSEPRLSERLSNVFAKMETFDLGDDYIFTAICTLSDMVAPGSTTVPNITCKARTPFHSACVNNGLVELVLNIILVPWGMLPSSTPRPFSCMTQWQAWGLLVKLVRFGDIQERSHVLDKLMEGDIISICLSQLKLTGLRLPDNAPPESFLTERISANTAGEILRSLYNLALQDPNETSDQLNDPETLWQFCQEEVTFDDPWNDTDESRSLMSSRIFGNVQCAGLDAARILLTMDPYPSQHRYLEVLKQQPHVIDLLLECILLEHPDGFPESSAPFLASENLCAFFRWPSYLVPGVSTPADKAYSTKDRKALVQSMQMLTSHVDWAERIVEAWMKSEPSTEDNERIQSNISAVISLYGDSKPPSRKEIFVRRVMGIGRCRISLLRLISIISYNADGAGVRNVDIYSLLPITYCACHKSNDPNKWLTEACDWPIWAPLKEKYEREFDPFYVAPETLQGPVAFARLLVVLAQRNALDSTQMLQKAPADLSTATSLAQIKHTTHPDIITRFFHVSFFRLDEALKRGRTLMKDLDRTGKPDSGLLFASAAELAAAMVTFDDCTGGAYTSEALSGARFMLALLLSFVTEVAMKRHRYRRAYFCSLAAVSAAESIPPDNNPPDGWAEDLVELKRQARAAKLAFEKSNDVSC
;
A
#
# COMPACT_ATOMS: atom_id res chain seq x y z
N MET A 1 -10.31 -38.20 9.20
CA MET A 1 -11.40 -37.82 8.30
C MET A 1 -11.72 -39.04 7.46
N ASP A 2 -12.96 -39.52 7.50
CA ASP A 2 -13.38 -40.58 6.58
C ASP A 2 -13.78 -39.92 5.25
N SER A 3 -12.90 -40.02 4.24
CA SER A 3 -13.10 -39.40 2.92
C SER A 3 -14.47 -39.78 2.34
N ALA A 4 -14.91 -41.02 2.56
CA ALA A 4 -16.17 -41.52 2.03
C ALA A 4 -17.40 -40.84 2.65
N VAL A 5 -17.33 -40.48 3.94
CA VAL A 5 -18.43 -39.78 4.63
C VAL A 5 -18.56 -38.34 4.12
N CYS A 6 -17.43 -37.65 3.96
CA CYS A 6 -17.42 -36.28 3.46
C CYS A 6 -17.88 -36.21 1.99
N GLU A 7 -17.45 -37.15 1.15
CA GLU A 7 -17.93 -37.27 -0.23
C GLU A 7 -19.45 -37.51 -0.30
N ALA A 8 -20.00 -38.33 0.61
CA ALA A 8 -21.44 -38.58 0.69
C ALA A 8 -22.23 -37.32 1.10
N TYR A 9 -21.74 -36.57 2.09
CA TYR A 9 -22.36 -35.32 2.50
C TYR A 9 -22.29 -34.23 1.43
N GLU A 10 -21.15 -34.12 0.74
CA GLU A 10 -21.01 -33.18 -0.39
C GLU A 10 -22.03 -33.50 -1.50
N ALA A 11 -22.16 -34.77 -1.87
CA ALA A 11 -23.14 -35.21 -2.86
C ALA A 11 -24.59 -34.89 -2.45
N GLU A 12 -24.96 -35.19 -1.19
CA GLU A 12 -26.29 -34.88 -0.62
C GLU A 12 -26.58 -33.37 -0.69
N LEU A 13 -25.61 -32.54 -0.28
CA LEU A 13 -25.75 -31.08 -0.26
C LEU A 13 -25.89 -30.50 -1.66
N ARG A 14 -25.04 -30.94 -2.60
CA ARG A 14 -25.11 -30.48 -4.00
C ARG A 14 -26.43 -30.87 -4.64
N GLU A 15 -26.92 -32.09 -4.41
CA GLU A 15 -28.24 -32.51 -4.92
C GLU A 15 -29.38 -31.68 -4.30
N THR A 16 -29.34 -31.46 -2.98
CA THR A 16 -30.36 -30.72 -2.24
C THR A 16 -30.46 -29.25 -2.65
N LEU A 17 -29.31 -28.62 -2.93
CA LEU A 17 -29.21 -27.19 -3.21
C LEU A 17 -29.24 -26.87 -4.72
N ASN A 18 -29.19 -27.86 -5.60
CA ASN A 18 -29.31 -27.67 -7.05
C ASN A 18 -30.78 -27.53 -7.49
N VAL A 19 -31.46 -26.52 -6.94
CA VAL A 19 -32.87 -26.20 -7.23
C VAL A 19 -33.05 -24.69 -7.45
N SER A 20 -34.11 -24.29 -8.15
CA SER A 20 -34.44 -22.87 -8.39
C SER A 20 -35.31 -22.27 -7.26
N GLU A 21 -35.35 -20.94 -7.18
CA GLU A 21 -36.26 -20.23 -6.28
C GLU A 21 -37.74 -20.53 -6.60
N PRO A 22 -38.63 -20.59 -5.59
CA PRO A 22 -38.43 -20.29 -4.16
C PRO A 22 -37.92 -21.47 -3.31
N ARG A 23 -37.80 -22.67 -3.90
CA ARG A 23 -37.41 -23.90 -3.18
C ARG A 23 -35.99 -23.82 -2.66
N LEU A 24 -35.11 -23.12 -3.36
CA LEU A 24 -33.73 -22.92 -2.94
C LEU A 24 -33.65 -22.27 -1.54
N SER A 25 -34.36 -21.17 -1.34
CA SER A 25 -34.41 -20.50 -0.03
C SER A 25 -34.93 -21.41 1.09
N GLU A 26 -35.99 -22.19 0.83
CA GLU A 26 -36.51 -23.18 1.78
C GLU A 26 -35.47 -24.26 2.12
N ARG A 27 -34.75 -24.77 1.12
CA ARG A 27 -33.71 -25.80 1.32
C ARG A 27 -32.50 -25.25 2.05
N LEU A 28 -32.05 -24.03 1.74
CA LEU A 28 -30.98 -23.34 2.46
C LEU A 28 -31.34 -23.17 3.94
N SER A 29 -32.55 -22.71 4.23
CA SER A 29 -33.04 -22.58 5.62
C SER A 29 -32.99 -23.91 6.37
N ASN A 30 -33.39 -25.02 5.74
CA ASN A 30 -33.32 -26.34 6.35
C ASN A 30 -31.88 -26.82 6.56
N VAL A 31 -30.97 -26.55 5.61
CA VAL A 31 -29.55 -26.87 5.74
C VAL A 31 -28.92 -26.07 6.88
N PHE A 32 -29.20 -24.77 6.99
CA PHE A 32 -28.67 -23.91 8.04
C PHE A 32 -29.19 -24.33 9.42
N ALA A 33 -30.49 -24.61 9.54
CA ALA A 33 -31.07 -25.15 10.77
C ALA A 33 -30.44 -26.51 11.14
N LYS A 34 -30.16 -27.38 10.15
CA LYS A 34 -29.45 -28.64 10.38
C LYS A 34 -28.02 -28.39 10.87
N MET A 35 -27.29 -27.43 10.28
CA MET A 35 -25.94 -27.07 10.71
C MET A 35 -25.89 -26.58 12.16
N GLU A 36 -26.88 -25.81 12.62
CA GLU A 36 -26.95 -25.34 14.01
C GLU A 36 -27.13 -26.47 15.04
N THR A 37 -27.49 -27.68 14.61
CA THR A 37 -27.68 -28.83 15.52
C THR A 37 -26.43 -29.68 15.74
N PHE A 38 -25.37 -29.49 14.95
CA PHE A 38 -24.13 -30.26 15.07
C PHE A 38 -23.02 -29.47 15.78
N ASP A 39 -22.10 -30.20 16.39
CA ASP A 39 -20.88 -29.63 16.94
C ASP A 39 -19.94 -29.14 15.81
N LEU A 40 -19.13 -28.13 16.11
CA LEU A 40 -18.24 -27.49 15.15
C LEU A 40 -17.21 -28.43 14.51
N GLY A 41 -16.83 -29.50 15.23
CA GLY A 41 -15.90 -30.53 14.74
C GLY A 41 -16.58 -31.69 14.01
N ASP A 42 -17.88 -31.62 13.75
CA ASP A 42 -18.60 -32.63 12.97
C ASP A 42 -18.24 -32.53 11.47
N ASP A 43 -17.99 -33.69 10.85
CA ASP A 43 -17.63 -33.81 9.43
C ASP A 43 -18.70 -33.17 8.51
N TYR A 44 -19.97 -33.17 8.92
CA TYR A 44 -21.06 -32.51 8.19
C TYR A 44 -20.88 -31.00 8.12
N ILE A 45 -20.49 -30.33 9.21
CA ILE A 45 -20.33 -28.87 9.23
C ILE A 45 -19.17 -28.44 8.35
N PHE A 46 -18.03 -29.12 8.48
CA PHE A 46 -16.87 -28.87 7.63
C PHE A 46 -17.24 -29.03 6.16
N THR A 47 -17.87 -30.15 5.81
CA THR A 47 -18.29 -30.45 4.43
C THR A 47 -19.32 -29.44 3.92
N ALA A 48 -20.28 -29.02 4.75
CA ALA A 48 -21.28 -28.03 4.40
C ALA A 48 -20.66 -26.67 4.09
N ILE A 49 -19.74 -26.19 4.92
CA ILE A 49 -19.05 -24.92 4.68
C ILE A 49 -18.22 -24.98 3.41
N CYS A 50 -17.45 -26.05 3.19
CA CYS A 50 -16.67 -26.25 1.96
C CYS A 50 -17.58 -26.27 0.72
N THR A 51 -18.67 -27.03 0.76
CA THR A 51 -19.62 -27.14 -0.35
C THR A 51 -20.28 -25.80 -0.67
N LEU A 52 -20.75 -25.07 0.36
CA LEU A 52 -21.32 -23.73 0.20
C LEU A 52 -20.28 -22.76 -0.39
N SER A 53 -19.05 -22.80 0.11
CA SER A 53 -17.91 -21.99 -0.37
C SER A 53 -17.63 -22.22 -1.87
N ASP A 54 -17.74 -23.46 -2.32
CA ASP A 54 -17.57 -23.82 -3.74
C ASP A 54 -18.76 -23.41 -4.60
N MET A 55 -19.99 -23.57 -4.09
CA MET A 55 -21.20 -23.20 -4.81
C MET A 55 -21.40 -21.68 -4.93
N VAL A 56 -20.96 -20.91 -3.94
CA VAL A 56 -20.97 -19.44 -3.97
C VAL A 56 -20.04 -18.89 -5.05
N ALA A 57 -18.92 -19.58 -5.31
CA ALA A 57 -17.86 -19.13 -6.21
C ALA A 57 -17.22 -20.30 -7.00
N PRO A 58 -17.98 -20.96 -7.89
CA PRO A 58 -17.52 -22.18 -8.57
C PRO A 58 -16.34 -21.87 -9.50
N GLY A 59 -15.24 -22.60 -9.34
CA GLY A 59 -14.02 -22.41 -10.13
C GLY A 59 -13.27 -21.11 -9.86
N SER A 60 -13.63 -20.40 -8.78
CA SER A 60 -12.85 -19.26 -8.29
C SER A 60 -11.47 -19.76 -7.86
N THR A 61 -10.45 -19.46 -8.65
CA THR A 61 -9.09 -19.37 -8.11
C THR A 61 -9.06 -18.31 -7.02
N THR A 62 -8.06 -18.34 -6.14
CA THR A 62 -7.82 -17.34 -5.09
C THR A 62 -7.69 -15.91 -5.61
N VAL A 63 -7.51 -15.74 -6.93
CA VAL A 63 -7.43 -14.45 -7.62
C VAL A 63 -8.83 -14.01 -8.07
N PRO A 64 -9.38 -12.93 -7.51
CA PRO A 64 -10.72 -12.47 -7.85
C PRO A 64 -10.83 -12.19 -9.34
N ASN A 65 -11.82 -12.79 -10.01
CA ASN A 65 -12.23 -12.30 -11.33
C ASN A 65 -12.93 -10.96 -11.12
N ILE A 66 -12.16 -9.87 -11.17
CA ILE A 66 -12.59 -8.48 -10.94
C ILE A 66 -13.67 -8.03 -11.96
N THR A 67 -13.91 -8.85 -13.00
CA THR A 67 -14.98 -8.63 -13.99
C THR A 67 -16.30 -9.34 -13.67
N CYS A 68 -16.41 -10.05 -12.55
CA CYS A 68 -17.63 -10.79 -12.19
C CYS A 68 -18.74 -9.82 -11.76
N LYS A 69 -19.50 -9.33 -12.75
CA LYS A 69 -20.44 -8.20 -12.65
C LYS A 69 -21.84 -8.53 -12.11
N ALA A 70 -22.09 -9.70 -11.51
CA ALA A 70 -23.36 -9.98 -10.84
C ALA A 70 -23.26 -11.13 -9.84
N ARG A 71 -23.99 -11.07 -8.72
CA ARG A 71 -24.24 -12.25 -7.90
C ARG A 71 -24.96 -13.33 -8.70
N THR A 72 -24.62 -14.58 -8.43
CA THR A 72 -25.47 -15.69 -8.87
C THR A 72 -26.77 -15.70 -8.05
N PRO A 73 -27.89 -16.22 -8.58
CA PRO A 73 -29.10 -16.40 -7.78
C PRO A 73 -28.85 -17.18 -6.48
N PHE A 74 -27.93 -18.15 -6.53
CA PHE A 74 -27.51 -18.91 -5.36
C PHE A 74 -26.82 -18.05 -4.29
N HIS A 75 -25.88 -17.18 -4.69
CA HIS A 75 -25.22 -16.24 -3.76
C HIS A 75 -26.24 -15.34 -3.08
N SER A 76 -27.14 -14.72 -3.85
CA SER A 76 -28.19 -13.85 -3.30
C SER A 76 -29.12 -14.61 -2.35
N ALA A 77 -29.51 -15.84 -2.71
CA ALA A 77 -30.30 -16.70 -1.82
C ALA A 77 -29.56 -16.98 -0.50
N CYS A 78 -28.28 -17.31 -0.55
CA CYS A 78 -27.48 -17.55 0.66
C CYS A 78 -27.45 -16.34 1.59
N VAL A 79 -27.15 -15.14 1.06
CA VAL A 79 -27.12 -13.89 1.86
C VAL A 79 -28.49 -13.58 2.46
N ASN A 80 -29.56 -13.73 1.67
CA ASN A 80 -30.92 -13.45 2.12
C ASN A 80 -31.44 -14.44 3.17
N ASN A 81 -30.97 -15.69 3.14
CA ASN A 81 -31.37 -16.74 4.09
C ASN A 81 -30.48 -16.81 5.35
N GLY A 82 -29.65 -15.80 5.61
CA GLY A 82 -28.92 -15.70 6.87
C GLY A 82 -27.55 -16.38 6.90
N LEU A 83 -26.94 -16.68 5.74
CA LEU A 83 -25.64 -17.35 5.72
C LEU A 83 -24.54 -16.53 6.42
N VAL A 84 -24.60 -15.20 6.34
CA VAL A 84 -23.60 -14.33 6.98
C VAL A 84 -23.62 -14.54 8.49
N GLU A 85 -24.81 -14.51 9.07
CA GLU A 85 -25.08 -14.66 10.49
C GLU A 85 -24.68 -16.06 10.98
N LEU A 86 -25.04 -17.11 10.23
CA LEU A 86 -24.62 -18.50 10.51
C LEU A 86 -23.09 -18.63 10.54
N VAL A 87 -22.41 -18.09 9.53
CA VAL A 87 -20.95 -18.16 9.40
C VAL A 87 -20.26 -17.39 10.53
N LEU A 88 -20.79 -16.23 10.94
CA LEU A 88 -20.28 -15.49 12.09
C LEU A 88 -20.43 -16.28 13.39
N ASN A 89 -21.56 -16.96 13.60
CA ASN A 89 -21.76 -17.82 14.77
C ASN A 89 -20.75 -18.96 14.84
N ILE A 90 -20.40 -19.56 13.68
CA ILE A 90 -19.37 -20.60 13.57
C ILE A 90 -17.97 -20.04 13.95
N ILE A 91 -17.64 -18.85 13.45
CA ILE A 91 -16.37 -18.17 13.73
C ILE A 91 -16.25 -17.77 15.21
N LEU A 92 -17.35 -17.42 15.86
CA LEU A 92 -17.39 -16.93 17.24
C LEU A 92 -17.16 -18.00 18.31
N VAL A 93 -17.25 -19.28 17.96
CA VAL A 93 -17.07 -20.37 18.94
C VAL A 93 -15.66 -20.31 19.55
N PRO A 94 -15.51 -20.12 20.87
CA PRO A 94 -14.19 -19.99 21.48
C PRO A 94 -13.39 -21.29 21.42
N TRP A 95 -12.10 -21.18 21.09
CA TRP A 95 -11.15 -22.28 20.93
C TRP A 95 -11.04 -23.21 22.15
N GLY A 96 -11.24 -22.66 23.37
CA GLY A 96 -11.18 -23.42 24.62
C GLY A 96 -12.50 -24.04 25.10
N MET A 97 -13.61 -23.82 24.39
CA MET A 97 -14.95 -24.30 24.78
C MET A 97 -15.34 -25.61 24.08
N LEU A 98 -14.50 -26.13 23.19
CA LEU A 98 -14.81 -27.36 22.46
C LEU A 98 -14.68 -28.58 23.39
N PRO A 99 -15.65 -29.52 23.36
CA PRO A 99 -15.58 -30.75 24.14
C PRO A 99 -14.27 -31.50 23.89
N SER A 100 -13.67 -32.09 24.92
CA SER A 100 -12.44 -32.89 24.79
C SER A 100 -12.59 -34.13 23.88
N SER A 101 -13.83 -34.49 23.52
CA SER A 101 -14.16 -35.60 22.62
C SER A 101 -14.06 -35.25 21.14
N THR A 102 -14.02 -33.97 20.78
CA THR A 102 -13.95 -33.53 19.38
C THR A 102 -12.48 -33.34 18.98
N PRO A 103 -12.01 -33.89 17.84
CA PRO A 103 -10.64 -33.66 17.42
C PRO A 103 -10.47 -32.17 17.10
N ARG A 104 -9.73 -31.45 17.96
CA ARG A 104 -9.46 -30.00 17.84
C ARG A 104 -9.10 -29.53 16.43
N PRO A 105 -8.30 -30.27 15.62
CA PRO A 105 -7.92 -29.82 14.28
C PRO A 105 -9.12 -29.52 13.34
N PHE A 106 -10.20 -30.31 13.40
CA PHE A 106 -11.33 -30.14 12.47
C PHE A 106 -12.12 -28.86 12.76
N SER A 107 -12.34 -28.53 14.03
CA SER A 107 -13.03 -27.29 14.39
C SER A 107 -12.27 -26.05 13.90
N CYS A 108 -10.93 -26.08 13.98
CA CYS A 108 -10.06 -25.01 13.50
C CYS A 108 -10.18 -24.86 11.97
N MET A 109 -10.14 -25.98 11.25
CA MET A 109 -10.31 -26.01 9.80
C MET A 109 -11.70 -25.54 9.38
N THR A 110 -12.76 -25.92 10.11
CA THR A 110 -14.12 -25.45 9.85
C THR A 110 -14.22 -23.92 10.00
N GLN A 111 -13.68 -23.36 11.08
CA GLN A 111 -13.66 -21.91 11.29
C GLN A 111 -12.85 -21.20 10.20
N TRP A 112 -11.72 -21.76 9.80
CA TRP A 112 -10.92 -21.25 8.69
C TRP A 112 -11.70 -21.22 7.37
N GLN A 113 -12.39 -22.31 7.04
CA GLN A 113 -13.22 -22.37 5.83
C GLN A 113 -14.42 -21.42 5.92
N ALA A 114 -14.97 -21.21 7.12
CA ALA A 114 -16.03 -20.25 7.37
C ALA A 114 -15.55 -18.81 7.09
N TRP A 115 -14.33 -18.44 7.52
CA TRP A 115 -13.69 -17.18 7.12
C TRP A 115 -13.52 -17.07 5.60
N GLY A 116 -13.05 -18.13 4.96
CA GLY A 116 -12.91 -18.18 3.50
C GLY A 116 -14.23 -17.93 2.77
N LEU A 117 -15.31 -18.56 3.24
CA LEU A 117 -16.67 -18.35 2.73
C LEU A 117 -17.14 -16.91 2.95
N LEU A 118 -16.92 -16.34 4.14
CA LEU A 118 -17.26 -14.94 4.45
C LEU A 118 -16.58 -13.96 3.47
N VAL A 119 -15.28 -14.17 3.22
CA VAL A 119 -14.52 -13.35 2.27
C VAL A 119 -15.09 -13.49 0.86
N LYS A 120 -15.40 -14.71 0.40
CA LYS A 120 -16.09 -14.91 -0.88
C LYS A 120 -17.41 -14.13 -0.92
N LEU A 121 -18.24 -14.20 0.12
CA LEU A 121 -19.53 -13.50 0.14
C LEU A 121 -19.41 -11.99 -0.06
N VAL A 122 -18.42 -11.35 0.57
CA VAL A 122 -18.17 -9.90 0.45
C VAL A 122 -17.59 -9.52 -0.91
N ARG A 123 -16.90 -10.45 -1.60
CA ARG A 123 -16.24 -10.19 -2.88
C ARG A 123 -17.17 -10.22 -4.09
N PHE A 124 -18.33 -10.87 -4.00
CA PHE A 124 -19.22 -11.02 -5.14
C PHE A 124 -20.41 -10.05 -5.11
N GLY A 125 -20.73 -9.55 -6.31
CA GLY A 125 -21.83 -8.63 -6.57
C GLY A 125 -21.39 -7.23 -6.97
N ASP A 126 -22.37 -6.40 -7.27
CA ASP A 126 -22.17 -4.97 -7.49
C ASP A 126 -21.92 -4.21 -6.17
N ILE A 127 -21.77 -2.89 -6.25
CA ILE A 127 -21.47 -2.04 -5.09
C ILE A 127 -22.57 -2.10 -4.03
N GLN A 128 -23.84 -2.12 -4.44
CA GLN A 128 -24.98 -2.14 -3.50
C GLN A 128 -25.05 -3.49 -2.79
N GLU A 129 -24.88 -4.57 -3.56
CA GLU A 129 -24.84 -5.94 -3.07
C GLU A 129 -23.72 -6.13 -2.05
N ARG A 130 -22.50 -5.68 -2.34
CA ARG A 130 -21.35 -5.74 -1.42
C ARG A 130 -21.59 -4.92 -0.16
N SER A 131 -22.14 -3.71 -0.31
CA SER A 131 -22.51 -2.86 0.83
C SER A 131 -23.53 -3.57 1.73
N HIS A 132 -24.52 -4.26 1.17
CA HIS A 132 -25.51 -4.99 1.97
C HIS A 132 -24.89 -6.10 2.82
N VAL A 133 -23.93 -6.86 2.28
CA VAL A 133 -23.23 -7.89 3.06
C VAL A 133 -22.36 -7.25 4.14
N LEU A 134 -21.67 -6.15 3.82
CA LEU A 134 -20.92 -5.39 4.83
C LEU A 134 -21.83 -4.91 5.96
N ASP A 135 -23.02 -4.37 5.66
CA ASP A 135 -23.95 -3.89 6.69
C ASP A 135 -24.30 -5.03 7.67
N LYS A 136 -24.59 -6.23 7.15
CA LYS A 136 -24.80 -7.44 7.99
C LYS A 136 -23.57 -7.82 8.82
N LEU A 137 -22.36 -7.71 8.27
CA LEU A 137 -21.12 -7.97 9.01
C LEU A 137 -20.90 -6.96 10.14
N MET A 138 -21.23 -5.69 9.89
CA MET A 138 -21.12 -4.63 10.88
C MET A 138 -22.14 -4.82 12.01
N GLU A 139 -23.37 -5.26 11.70
CA GLU A 139 -24.38 -5.64 12.69
C GLU A 139 -23.91 -6.80 13.58
N GLY A 140 -23.16 -7.75 13.00
CA GLY A 140 -22.54 -8.87 13.72
C GLY A 140 -21.20 -8.54 14.41
N ASP A 141 -20.83 -7.26 14.54
CA ASP A 141 -19.58 -6.78 15.17
C ASP A 141 -18.30 -7.45 14.64
N ILE A 142 -18.22 -7.63 13.31
CA ILE A 142 -17.09 -8.31 12.64
C ILE A 142 -15.72 -7.75 13.05
N ILE A 143 -15.63 -6.47 13.37
CA ILE A 143 -14.37 -5.82 13.74
C ILE A 143 -13.88 -6.35 15.08
N SER A 144 -14.74 -6.37 16.10
CA SER A 144 -14.41 -6.91 17.42
C SER A 144 -14.03 -8.39 17.31
N ILE A 145 -14.76 -9.15 16.48
CA ILE A 145 -14.45 -10.56 16.20
C ILE A 145 -13.04 -10.67 15.62
N CYS A 146 -12.73 -9.97 14.53
CA CYS A 146 -11.39 -9.97 13.93
C CYS A 146 -10.31 -9.60 14.95
N LEU A 147 -10.51 -8.52 15.73
CA LEU A 147 -9.55 -8.05 16.73
C LEU A 147 -9.32 -9.06 17.85
N SER A 148 -10.36 -9.79 18.26
CA SER A 148 -10.25 -10.84 19.27
C SER A 148 -9.49 -12.06 18.75
N GLN A 149 -9.71 -12.43 17.49
CA GLN A 149 -9.09 -13.58 16.84
C GLN A 149 -7.63 -13.30 16.45
N LEU A 150 -7.26 -12.05 16.14
CA LEU A 150 -5.86 -11.66 15.89
C LEU A 150 -4.92 -11.97 17.07
N LYS A 151 -5.46 -12.09 18.29
CA LYS A 151 -4.68 -12.48 19.48
C LYS A 151 -4.38 -13.97 19.56
N LEU A 152 -5.11 -14.78 18.80
CA LEU A 152 -4.90 -16.22 18.69
C LEU A 152 -4.02 -16.42 17.47
N THR A 153 -2.72 -16.56 17.72
CA THR A 153 -1.59 -16.55 16.78
C THR A 153 -1.67 -17.49 15.57
N GLY A 154 -2.71 -18.34 15.47
CA GLY A 154 -2.91 -19.29 14.37
C GLY A 154 -3.94 -18.90 13.31
N LEU A 155 -4.80 -17.89 13.55
CA LEU A 155 -5.75 -17.45 12.52
C LEU A 155 -5.18 -16.28 11.72
N ARG A 156 -4.73 -16.59 10.51
CA ARG A 156 -4.67 -15.59 9.44
C ARG A 156 -6.06 -14.92 9.40
N LEU A 157 -6.11 -13.60 9.42
CA LEU A 157 -7.15 -12.97 8.61
C LEU A 157 -6.89 -13.52 7.20
N PRO A 158 -7.87 -14.13 6.52
CA PRO A 158 -7.68 -14.57 5.14
C PRO A 158 -6.95 -13.44 4.40
N ASP A 159 -5.89 -13.76 3.62
CA ASP A 159 -4.91 -12.86 2.92
C ASP A 159 -5.52 -11.80 1.98
N ASN A 160 -6.81 -11.63 2.12
CA ASN A 160 -7.81 -11.32 1.15
C ASN A 160 -9.04 -10.70 1.85
N ALA A 161 -8.98 -10.45 3.17
CA ALA A 161 -9.94 -9.66 3.93
C ALA A 161 -10.27 -8.40 3.11
N PRO A 162 -11.51 -8.27 2.63
CA PRO A 162 -11.77 -7.66 1.35
C PRO A 162 -11.40 -6.16 1.33
N PRO A 163 -10.40 -5.74 0.52
CA PRO A 163 -10.26 -4.34 0.07
C PRO A 163 -11.50 -3.84 -0.68
N GLU A 164 -12.43 -4.75 -0.93
CA GLU A 164 -13.67 -4.62 -1.72
C GLU A 164 -14.88 -4.14 -0.90
N SER A 165 -14.70 -3.92 0.39
CA SER A 165 -15.80 -3.82 1.35
C SER A 165 -16.23 -2.40 1.70
N PHE A 166 -15.68 -1.33 1.12
CA PHE A 166 -15.97 0.06 1.55
C PHE A 166 -15.86 0.29 3.08
N LEU A 167 -15.13 -0.60 3.78
CA LEU A 167 -15.08 -0.63 5.25
C LEU A 167 -14.57 0.69 5.82
N THR A 168 -13.62 1.32 5.12
CA THR A 168 -13.11 2.65 5.45
C THR A 168 -14.24 3.68 5.58
N GLU A 169 -15.27 3.64 4.75
CA GLU A 169 -16.40 4.57 4.84
C GLU A 169 -17.28 4.34 6.08
N ARG A 170 -17.28 3.12 6.64
CA ARG A 170 -18.16 2.71 7.75
C ARG A 170 -17.54 2.81 9.13
N ILE A 171 -16.22 2.71 9.24
CA ILE A 171 -15.53 2.69 10.53
C ILE A 171 -15.17 4.10 11.00
N SER A 172 -15.18 4.31 12.32
CA SER A 172 -14.69 5.54 12.94
C SER A 172 -13.16 5.64 12.87
N ALA A 173 -12.60 6.84 13.08
CA ALA A 173 -11.15 7.03 13.20
C ALA A 173 -10.56 6.26 14.39
N ASN A 174 -11.28 6.16 15.53
CA ASN A 174 -10.82 5.37 16.66
C ASN A 174 -10.74 3.88 16.32
N THR A 175 -11.80 3.34 15.73
CA THR A 175 -11.86 1.93 15.31
C THR A 175 -10.77 1.60 14.29
N ALA A 176 -10.53 2.49 13.32
CA ALA A 176 -9.43 2.33 12.37
C ALA A 176 -8.06 2.29 13.09
N GLY A 177 -7.83 3.18 14.07
CA GLY A 177 -6.61 3.18 14.86
C GLY A 177 -6.43 1.89 15.69
N GLU A 178 -7.50 1.36 16.27
CA GLU A 178 -7.47 0.08 17.01
C GLU A 178 -7.12 -1.10 16.11
N ILE A 179 -7.67 -1.14 14.88
CA ILE A 179 -7.32 -2.11 13.85
C ILE A 179 -5.84 -2.00 13.49
N LEU A 180 -5.38 -0.82 13.12
CA LEU A 180 -3.98 -0.57 12.72
C LEU A 180 -3.00 -0.96 13.82
N ARG A 181 -3.27 -0.55 15.08
CA ARG A 181 -2.47 -0.92 16.24
C ARG A 181 -2.38 -2.44 16.42
N SER A 182 -3.50 -3.13 16.29
CA SER A 182 -3.55 -4.58 16.48
C SER A 182 -2.82 -5.34 15.38
N LEU A 183 -2.93 -4.88 14.13
CA LEU A 183 -2.20 -5.45 12.99
C LEU A 183 -0.68 -5.22 13.09
N TYR A 184 -0.25 -4.04 13.55
CA TYR A 184 1.19 -3.78 13.77
C TYR A 184 1.75 -4.56 14.95
N ASN A 185 1.00 -4.70 16.05
CA ASN A 185 1.39 -5.57 17.15
C ASN A 185 1.51 -7.05 16.72
N LEU A 186 0.58 -7.54 15.88
CA LEU A 186 0.69 -8.88 15.30
C LEU A 186 1.98 -9.02 14.48
N ALA A 187 2.30 -8.03 13.65
CA ALA A 187 3.51 -8.06 12.83
C ALA A 187 4.80 -8.02 13.66
N LEU A 188 4.77 -7.44 14.86
CA LEU A 188 5.92 -7.33 15.76
C LEU A 188 6.10 -8.51 16.72
N GLN A 189 5.22 -9.51 16.69
CA GLN A 189 5.42 -10.73 17.47
C GLN A 189 6.69 -11.47 17.03
N ASP A 190 7.37 -12.12 17.97
CA ASP A 190 8.60 -12.87 17.70
C ASP A 190 8.27 -14.17 16.96
N PRO A 191 8.79 -14.39 15.74
CA PRO A 191 8.61 -15.65 15.01
C PRO A 191 9.00 -16.89 15.83
N ASN A 192 10.01 -16.76 16.71
CA ASN A 192 10.52 -17.88 17.50
C ASN A 192 9.48 -18.40 18.50
N GLU A 193 8.58 -17.56 19.01
CA GLU A 193 7.49 -17.99 19.90
C GLU A 193 6.51 -18.95 19.22
N THR A 194 6.48 -18.97 17.88
CA THR A 194 5.60 -19.82 17.08
C THR A 194 6.35 -20.96 16.36
N SER A 195 7.67 -21.01 16.46
CA SER A 195 8.51 -21.98 15.73
C SER A 195 8.13 -23.44 15.99
N ASP A 196 7.74 -23.77 17.23
CA ASP A 196 7.37 -25.14 17.60
C ASP A 196 5.90 -25.50 17.33
N GLN A 197 5.07 -24.60 16.77
CA GLN A 197 3.63 -24.88 16.59
C GLN A 197 3.36 -26.06 15.66
N LEU A 198 4.19 -26.32 14.64
CA LEU A 198 4.02 -27.50 13.81
C LEU A 198 4.51 -28.80 14.47
N ASN A 199 5.26 -28.71 15.58
CA ASN A 199 5.64 -29.88 16.38
C ASN A 199 4.52 -30.32 17.34
N ASP A 200 3.54 -29.46 17.60
CA ASP A 200 2.37 -29.77 18.42
C ASP A 200 1.21 -30.29 17.55
N PRO A 201 0.70 -31.52 17.79
CA PRO A 201 -0.46 -32.07 17.10
C PRO A 201 -1.71 -31.18 17.14
N GLU A 202 -1.87 -30.31 18.16
CA GLU A 202 -3.02 -29.40 18.27
C GLU A 202 -2.96 -28.23 17.28
N THR A 203 -1.76 -27.84 16.84
CA THR A 203 -1.53 -26.72 15.91
C THR A 203 -0.98 -27.17 14.55
N LEU A 204 -0.72 -28.46 14.38
CA LEU A 204 -0.26 -29.06 13.13
C LEU A 204 -1.13 -28.66 11.92
N TRP A 205 -2.45 -28.51 12.10
CA TRP A 205 -3.39 -28.11 11.03
C TRP A 205 -2.99 -26.82 10.28
N GLN A 206 -2.16 -25.96 10.86
CA GLN A 206 -1.68 -24.74 10.23
C GLN A 206 -0.91 -25.00 8.92
N PHE A 207 -0.32 -26.19 8.71
CA PHE A 207 0.34 -26.53 7.43
C PHE A 207 -0.61 -26.43 6.23
N CYS A 208 -1.93 -26.61 6.45
CA CYS A 208 -2.94 -26.51 5.41
C CYS A 208 -2.97 -25.14 4.72
N GLN A 209 -2.26 -24.15 5.27
CA GLN A 209 -2.13 -22.80 4.70
C GLN A 209 -1.08 -22.69 3.57
N GLU A 210 -0.13 -23.63 3.45
CA GLU A 210 1.02 -23.50 2.52
C GLU A 210 0.88 -24.34 1.23
N GLU A 211 -0.32 -24.85 0.91
CA GLU A 211 -0.55 -25.81 -0.20
C GLU A 211 0.41 -27.03 -0.18
N VAL A 212 0.90 -27.41 1.00
CA VAL A 212 1.78 -28.57 1.23
C VAL A 212 1.01 -29.79 1.75
N THR A 213 1.55 -30.98 1.57
CA THR A 213 1.01 -32.24 2.09
C THR A 213 1.89 -32.82 3.19
N PHE A 214 1.38 -33.81 3.94
CA PHE A 214 2.17 -34.49 4.97
C PHE A 214 3.37 -35.29 4.43
N ASP A 215 3.35 -35.60 3.13
CA ASP A 215 4.41 -36.34 2.44
C ASP A 215 5.54 -35.41 1.94
N ASP A 216 5.37 -34.09 2.07
CA ASP A 216 6.40 -33.12 1.71
C ASP A 216 7.51 -33.04 2.79
N PRO A 217 8.75 -32.70 2.40
CA PRO A 217 9.91 -32.71 3.30
C PRO A 217 9.83 -31.80 4.53
N TRP A 218 8.94 -30.79 4.53
CA TRP A 218 8.74 -29.94 5.70
C TRP A 218 8.40 -30.73 6.97
N ASN A 219 7.78 -31.91 6.83
CA ASN A 219 7.35 -32.75 7.93
C ASN A 219 8.38 -33.84 8.32
N ASP A 220 9.56 -33.89 7.71
CA ASP A 220 10.55 -34.95 7.95
C ASP A 220 11.21 -34.86 9.33
N THR A 221 11.48 -33.63 9.82
CA THR A 221 12.27 -33.36 11.02
C THR A 221 11.65 -32.24 11.87
N ASP A 222 12.05 -32.13 13.14
CA ASP A 222 11.63 -31.02 14.00
C ASP A 222 12.14 -29.68 13.45
N GLU A 223 13.36 -29.68 12.89
CA GLU A 223 13.98 -28.49 12.28
C GLU A 223 13.23 -28.03 11.02
N SER A 224 12.84 -28.96 10.15
CA SER A 224 12.06 -28.63 8.94
C SER A 224 10.65 -28.13 9.30
N ARG A 225 10.02 -28.69 10.34
CA ARG A 225 8.75 -28.21 10.87
C ARG A 225 8.88 -26.81 11.48
N SER A 226 9.95 -26.56 12.24
CA SER A 226 10.25 -25.23 12.78
C SER A 226 10.45 -24.17 11.69
N LEU A 227 11.16 -24.53 10.63
CA LEU A 227 11.37 -23.64 9.49
C LEU A 227 10.06 -23.35 8.74
N MET A 228 9.21 -24.36 8.55
CA MET A 228 7.89 -24.19 7.96
C MET A 228 6.96 -23.35 8.85
N SER A 229 7.00 -23.54 10.17
CA SER A 229 6.23 -22.72 11.12
C SER A 229 6.64 -21.24 11.05
N SER A 230 7.95 -20.99 11.01
CA SER A 230 8.50 -19.63 10.84
C SER A 230 8.06 -18.99 9.51
N ARG A 231 7.94 -19.79 8.45
CA ARG A 231 7.43 -19.35 7.15
C ARG A 231 5.94 -18.99 7.21
N ILE A 232 5.11 -19.84 7.82
CA ILE A 232 3.67 -19.57 8.03
C ILE A 232 3.49 -18.28 8.83
N PHE A 233 4.24 -18.11 9.91
CA PHE A 233 4.21 -16.89 10.71
C PHE A 233 4.65 -15.65 9.92
N GLY A 234 5.73 -15.75 9.14
CA GLY A 234 6.16 -14.66 8.27
C GLY A 234 5.08 -14.24 7.27
N ASN A 235 4.32 -15.21 6.76
CA ASN A 235 3.14 -14.98 5.92
C ASN A 235 2.02 -14.25 6.67
N VAL A 236 1.75 -14.61 7.94
CA VAL A 236 0.82 -13.89 8.83
C VAL A 236 1.26 -12.44 9.05
N GLN A 237 2.54 -12.18 9.31
CA GLN A 237 3.07 -10.81 9.46
C GLN A 237 2.82 -9.97 8.20
N CYS A 238 3.11 -10.52 7.02
CA CYS A 238 2.87 -9.85 5.74
C CYS A 238 1.39 -9.58 5.51
N ALA A 239 0.52 -10.56 5.79
CA ALA A 239 -0.93 -10.41 5.66
C ALA A 239 -1.47 -9.31 6.58
N GLY A 240 -1.00 -9.23 7.82
CA GLY A 240 -1.39 -8.18 8.76
C GLY A 240 -0.99 -6.78 8.28
N LEU A 241 0.24 -6.64 7.77
CA LEU A 241 0.73 -5.36 7.24
C LEU A 241 0.07 -4.98 5.92
N ASP A 242 -0.27 -5.95 5.07
CA ASP A 242 -1.02 -5.70 3.82
C ASP A 242 -2.48 -5.33 4.10
N ALA A 243 -3.11 -5.93 5.10
CA ALA A 243 -4.45 -5.51 5.54
C ALA A 243 -4.46 -4.06 6.04
N ALA A 244 -3.44 -3.65 6.80
CA ALA A 244 -3.25 -2.26 7.20
C ALA A 244 -3.02 -1.34 5.99
N ARG A 245 -2.25 -1.80 5.00
CA ARG A 245 -2.04 -1.06 3.74
C ARG A 245 -3.32 -0.86 2.98
N ILE A 246 -4.10 -1.91 2.83
CA ILE A 246 -5.41 -1.87 2.19
C ILE A 246 -6.30 -0.84 2.90
N LEU A 247 -6.34 -0.84 4.23
CA LEU A 247 -7.14 0.12 4.99
C LEU A 247 -6.73 1.58 4.73
N LEU A 248 -5.43 1.85 4.58
CA LEU A 248 -4.91 3.20 4.35
C LEU A 248 -5.00 3.64 2.88
N THR A 249 -4.79 2.72 1.94
CA THR A 249 -4.66 3.03 0.52
C THR A 249 -5.99 2.97 -0.23
N MET A 250 -6.91 2.09 0.19
CA MET A 250 -8.18 1.85 -0.50
C MET A 250 -9.32 2.77 -0.09
N ASP A 251 -9.05 3.78 0.75
CA ASP A 251 -9.99 4.89 0.98
C ASP A 251 -10.23 5.64 -0.34
N PRO A 252 -11.47 5.63 -0.88
CA PRO A 252 -11.80 6.36 -2.09
C PRO A 252 -11.63 7.88 -1.95
N TYR A 253 -11.74 8.41 -0.73
CA TYR A 253 -11.68 9.83 -0.42
C TYR A 253 -10.71 10.07 0.74
N PRO A 254 -9.40 9.85 0.53
CA PRO A 254 -8.42 10.04 1.59
C PRO A 254 -8.54 11.42 2.21
N SER A 255 -8.77 11.46 3.51
CA SER A 255 -8.84 12.70 4.26
C SER A 255 -7.68 12.80 5.23
N GLN A 256 -6.87 13.84 5.06
CA GLN A 256 -5.77 14.13 6.00
C GLN A 256 -6.28 14.41 7.41
N HIS A 257 -7.49 14.96 7.52
CA HIS A 257 -8.16 15.11 8.80
C HIS A 257 -8.47 13.78 9.46
N ARG A 258 -8.99 12.82 8.71
CA ARG A 258 -9.29 11.48 9.21
C ARG A 258 -8.01 10.78 9.69
N TYR A 259 -6.94 10.80 8.89
CA TYR A 259 -5.67 10.18 9.32
C TYR A 259 -5.10 10.87 10.56
N LEU A 260 -5.16 12.20 10.64
CA LEU A 260 -4.78 12.92 11.86
C LEU A 260 -5.64 12.50 13.07
N GLU A 261 -6.94 12.31 12.90
CA GLU A 261 -7.82 11.84 13.97
C GLU A 261 -7.45 10.43 14.41
N VAL A 262 -7.15 9.52 13.48
CA VAL A 262 -6.64 8.17 13.79
C VAL A 262 -5.39 8.27 14.67
N LEU A 263 -4.41 9.10 14.26
CA LEU A 263 -3.17 9.28 15.01
C LEU A 263 -3.40 9.94 16.37
N LYS A 264 -4.34 10.90 16.49
CA LYS A 264 -4.68 11.52 17.77
C LYS A 264 -5.31 10.54 18.76
N GLN A 265 -6.13 9.62 18.27
CA GLN A 265 -6.75 8.58 19.12
C GLN A 265 -5.75 7.48 19.47
N GLN A 266 -4.83 7.15 18.56
CA GLN A 266 -3.85 6.06 18.72
C GLN A 266 -2.43 6.51 18.32
N PRO A 267 -1.76 7.37 19.11
CA PRO A 267 -0.46 7.95 18.72
C PRO A 267 0.66 6.91 18.61
N HIS A 268 0.62 5.86 19.45
CA HIS A 268 1.60 4.76 19.44
C HIS A 268 1.65 3.97 18.11
N VAL A 269 0.66 4.15 17.23
CA VAL A 269 0.65 3.52 15.90
C VAL A 269 1.91 3.90 15.10
N ILE A 270 2.43 5.12 15.27
CA ILE A 270 3.66 5.54 14.61
C ILE A 270 4.88 4.81 15.17
N ASP A 271 4.99 4.66 16.49
CA ASP A 271 6.09 3.91 17.12
C ASP A 271 6.15 2.47 16.61
N LEU A 272 4.99 1.79 16.64
CA LEU A 272 4.87 0.41 16.14
C LEU A 272 5.24 0.33 14.67
N LEU A 273 4.81 1.30 13.85
CA LEU A 273 5.11 1.29 12.43
C LEU A 273 6.59 1.54 12.13
N LEU A 274 7.23 2.42 12.92
CA LEU A 274 8.68 2.64 12.87
C LEU A 274 9.48 1.42 13.33
N GLU A 275 8.92 0.54 14.15
CA GLU A 275 9.52 -0.77 14.48
C GLU A 275 9.26 -1.78 13.34
N CYS A 276 8.06 -1.79 12.78
CA CYS A 276 7.70 -2.69 11.67
C CYS A 276 8.58 -2.50 10.43
N ILE A 277 9.02 -1.27 10.11
CA ILE A 277 9.94 -1.02 8.99
C ILE A 277 11.34 -1.62 9.20
N LEU A 278 11.68 -1.98 10.45
CA LEU A 278 12.97 -2.55 10.84
C LEU A 278 12.92 -4.07 10.98
N LEU A 279 11.76 -4.71 10.79
CA LEU A 279 11.58 -6.15 10.88
C LEU A 279 12.58 -6.88 9.97
N GLU A 280 13.26 -7.87 10.57
CA GLU A 280 14.12 -8.78 9.84
C GLU A 280 13.28 -9.84 9.10
N HIS A 281 13.86 -10.45 8.07
CA HIS A 281 13.22 -11.56 7.39
C HIS A 281 13.26 -12.79 8.31
N PRO A 282 12.11 -13.45 8.60
CA PRO A 282 12.11 -14.69 9.35
C PRO A 282 12.97 -15.75 8.65
N ASP A 283 13.64 -16.59 9.44
CA ASP A 283 14.29 -17.77 8.89
C ASP A 283 13.21 -18.66 8.22
N GLY A 284 13.47 -19.12 7.00
CA GLY A 284 12.47 -19.83 6.20
C GLY A 284 11.52 -18.94 5.39
N PHE A 285 11.65 -17.61 5.46
CA PHE A 285 10.87 -16.70 4.63
C PHE A 285 11.69 -15.51 4.06
N PRO A 286 12.70 -15.78 3.21
CA PRO A 286 13.59 -14.76 2.66
C PRO A 286 12.91 -13.77 1.71
N GLU A 287 11.77 -14.12 1.12
CA GLU A 287 10.91 -13.23 0.34
C GLU A 287 9.94 -12.41 1.20
N SER A 288 10.09 -12.45 2.54
CA SER A 288 9.22 -11.73 3.45
C SER A 288 9.09 -10.26 3.08
N SER A 289 7.86 -9.82 3.27
CA SER A 289 7.29 -8.66 2.69
C SER A 289 6.96 -7.57 3.71
N ALA A 290 7.06 -7.93 4.98
CA ALA A 290 6.71 -7.10 6.12
C ALA A 290 7.35 -5.69 6.12
N PRO A 291 8.69 -5.52 6.06
CA PRO A 291 9.28 -4.17 6.19
C PRO A 291 8.88 -3.23 5.05
N PHE A 292 8.60 -3.76 3.84
CA PHE A 292 8.07 -2.94 2.75
C PHE A 292 6.58 -2.60 2.94
N LEU A 293 5.79 -3.56 3.43
CA LEU A 293 4.45 -3.40 4.01
C LEU A 293 4.36 -2.14 4.87
N ALA A 294 5.20 -2.16 5.89
CA ALA A 294 5.30 -1.12 6.89
C ALA A 294 5.71 0.24 6.29
N SER A 295 6.64 0.23 5.33
CA SER A 295 7.11 1.47 4.69
C SER A 295 6.02 2.11 3.80
N GLU A 296 5.27 1.30 3.06
CA GLU A 296 4.12 1.76 2.28
C GLU A 296 3.00 2.29 3.19
N ASN A 297 2.71 1.61 4.30
CA ASN A 297 1.79 2.07 5.33
C ASN A 297 2.17 3.44 5.88
N LEU A 298 3.44 3.62 6.24
CA LEU A 298 3.94 4.87 6.78
C LEU A 298 3.79 5.99 5.76
N CYS A 299 4.17 5.71 4.50
CA CYS A 299 3.96 6.64 3.40
C CYS A 299 2.47 6.97 3.16
N ALA A 300 1.57 6.00 3.29
CA ALA A 300 0.14 6.17 3.04
C ALA A 300 -0.53 7.09 4.06
N PHE A 301 -0.12 7.06 5.33
CA PHE A 301 -0.61 7.99 6.36
C PHE A 301 -0.39 9.47 6.00
N PHE A 302 0.72 9.77 5.33
CA PHE A 302 1.12 11.14 4.99
C PHE A 302 0.92 11.45 3.49
N ARG A 303 0.09 10.68 2.79
CA ARG A 303 -0.17 10.86 1.35
C ARG A 303 -0.68 12.28 1.05
N TRP A 304 -0.20 12.86 -0.04
CA TRP A 304 -0.72 14.16 -0.50
C TRP A 304 -2.16 14.04 -1.00
N PRO A 305 -2.98 15.10 -0.87
CA PRO A 305 -4.26 15.16 -1.58
C PRO A 305 -4.03 14.98 -3.08
N SER A 306 -4.79 14.08 -3.70
CA SER A 306 -4.50 13.60 -5.05
C SER A 306 -4.71 14.62 -6.16
N TYR A 307 -5.41 15.72 -5.85
CA TYR A 307 -5.63 16.86 -6.73
C TYR A 307 -4.47 17.86 -6.75
N LEU A 308 -3.42 17.66 -5.92
CA LEU A 308 -2.26 18.55 -5.81
C LEU A 308 -0.97 17.88 -6.31
N VAL A 309 -0.06 18.71 -6.81
CA VAL A 309 1.34 18.35 -7.05
C VAL A 309 2.18 19.05 -5.98
N PRO A 310 2.95 18.31 -5.15
CA PRO A 310 3.72 18.93 -4.06
C PRO A 310 4.68 20.02 -4.56
N GLY A 311 4.70 21.14 -3.84
CA GLY A 311 5.51 22.33 -4.13
C GLY A 311 5.11 23.15 -5.34
N VAL A 312 3.91 22.95 -5.88
CA VAL A 312 3.31 23.88 -6.81
C VAL A 312 2.28 24.72 -6.07
N SER A 313 2.46 26.04 -6.04
CA SER A 313 1.52 26.95 -5.40
C SER A 313 0.38 27.30 -6.37
N THR A 314 -0.87 27.18 -5.92
CA THR A 314 -2.04 27.64 -6.66
C THR A 314 -2.72 28.81 -5.92
N PRO A 315 -3.26 29.82 -6.64
CA PRO A 315 -4.02 30.90 -6.00
C PRO A 315 -5.21 30.40 -5.17
N ALA A 316 -5.75 29.23 -5.52
CA ALA A 316 -6.87 28.57 -4.86
C ALA A 316 -6.46 27.76 -3.59
N ASP A 317 -5.16 27.59 -3.31
CA ASP A 317 -4.67 26.91 -2.10
C ASP A 317 -5.15 27.57 -0.80
N LYS A 318 -5.48 28.86 -0.83
CA LYS A 318 -5.81 29.63 0.38
C LYS A 318 -7.11 29.18 1.07
N ALA A 319 -8.08 28.60 0.35
CA ALA A 319 -9.39 28.26 0.92
C ALA A 319 -9.63 26.75 1.09
N TYR A 320 -9.36 25.93 0.06
CA TYR A 320 -9.68 24.49 0.08
C TYR A 320 -8.54 23.61 0.60
N SER A 321 -7.28 24.05 0.48
CA SER A 321 -6.07 23.26 0.77
C SER A 321 -5.53 23.49 2.19
N THR A 322 -5.81 24.66 2.80
CA THR A 322 -5.25 25.03 4.12
C THR A 322 -5.61 24.04 5.24
N LYS A 323 -6.83 23.49 5.23
CA LYS A 323 -7.30 22.55 6.24
C LYS A 323 -6.59 21.19 6.13
N ASP A 324 -6.63 20.56 4.96
CA ASP A 324 -5.94 19.29 4.70
C ASP A 324 -4.44 19.40 4.90
N ARG A 325 -3.82 20.49 4.41
CA ARG A 325 -2.39 20.76 4.61
C ARG A 325 -2.06 20.91 6.10
N LYS A 326 -2.87 21.66 6.86
CA LYS A 326 -2.64 21.80 8.31
C LYS A 326 -2.76 20.45 9.01
N ALA A 327 -3.74 19.64 8.63
CA ALA A 327 -3.90 18.31 9.20
C ALA A 327 -2.68 17.43 8.90
N LEU A 328 -2.24 17.41 7.64
CA LEU A 328 -1.05 16.69 7.21
C LEU A 328 0.22 17.15 7.95
N VAL A 329 0.43 18.47 8.12
CA VAL A 329 1.56 19.00 8.91
C VAL A 329 1.47 18.55 10.37
N GLN A 330 0.29 18.58 10.99
CA GLN A 330 0.11 18.10 12.36
C GLN A 330 0.40 16.59 12.48
N SER A 331 -0.01 15.78 11.51
CA SER A 331 0.34 14.36 11.47
C SER A 331 1.85 14.18 11.38
N MET A 332 2.55 14.96 10.53
CA MET A 332 4.01 14.89 10.43
C MET A 332 4.70 15.30 11.72
N GLN A 333 4.18 16.32 12.43
CA GLN A 333 4.70 16.71 13.75
C GLN A 333 4.63 15.56 14.75
N MET A 334 3.60 14.72 14.67
CA MET A 334 3.52 13.51 15.51
C MET A 334 4.69 12.59 15.16
N LEU A 335 4.91 12.27 13.88
CA LEU A 335 6.03 11.43 13.43
C LEU A 335 7.40 11.97 13.87
N THR A 336 7.69 13.23 13.61
CA THR A 336 8.99 13.85 13.89
C THR A 336 9.23 14.12 15.37
N SER A 337 8.19 14.05 16.21
CA SER A 337 8.32 14.14 17.66
C SER A 337 8.85 12.85 18.31
N HIS A 338 8.81 11.72 17.60
CA HIS A 338 9.38 10.47 18.08
C HIS A 338 10.91 10.52 18.07
N VAL A 339 11.51 9.96 19.12
CA VAL A 339 12.96 9.87 19.27
C VAL A 339 13.52 9.01 18.15
N ASP A 340 14.63 9.47 17.56
CA ASP A 340 15.37 8.75 16.51
C ASP A 340 14.56 8.39 15.25
N TRP A 341 13.44 9.08 14.96
CA TRP A 341 12.63 8.82 13.77
C TRP A 341 13.44 8.83 12.47
N ALA A 342 14.41 9.76 12.36
CA ALA A 342 15.29 9.87 11.21
C ALA A 342 16.29 8.71 11.15
N GLU A 343 16.82 8.27 12.30
CA GLU A 343 17.72 7.10 12.37
C GLU A 343 17.00 5.83 11.97
N ARG A 344 15.74 5.62 12.41
CA ARG A 344 14.95 4.46 12.01
C ARG A 344 14.67 4.44 10.50
N ILE A 345 14.43 5.59 9.87
CA ILE A 345 14.32 5.67 8.40
C ILE A 345 15.65 5.35 7.71
N VAL A 346 16.76 5.84 8.23
CA VAL A 346 18.10 5.54 7.70
C VAL A 346 18.42 4.05 7.86
N GLU A 347 18.17 3.46 9.02
CA GLU A 347 18.38 2.04 9.26
C GLU A 347 17.54 1.17 8.32
N ALA A 348 16.25 1.49 8.15
CA ALA A 348 15.38 0.80 7.19
C ALA A 348 15.91 0.91 5.74
N TRP A 349 16.45 2.07 5.36
CA TRP A 349 17.13 2.23 4.07
C TRP A 349 18.38 1.35 3.97
N MET A 350 19.24 1.33 4.99
CA MET A 350 20.46 0.54 4.99
C MET A 350 20.16 -0.96 4.90
N LYS A 351 19.12 -1.46 5.59
CA LYS A 351 18.64 -2.85 5.48
C LYS A 351 18.17 -3.21 4.06
N SER A 352 17.80 -2.23 3.25
CA SER A 352 17.43 -2.43 1.84
C SER A 352 18.65 -2.65 0.92
N GLU A 353 19.87 -2.39 1.39
CA GLU A 353 21.13 -2.57 0.66
C GLU A 353 21.94 -3.73 1.28
N PRO A 354 21.61 -5.00 0.95
CA PRO A 354 22.24 -6.15 1.58
C PRO A 354 23.74 -6.20 1.28
N SER A 355 24.53 -6.44 2.33
CA SER A 355 25.97 -6.70 2.21
C SER A 355 26.24 -8.03 1.49
N THR A 356 27.51 -8.32 1.18
CA THR A 356 27.90 -9.61 0.60
C THR A 356 27.54 -10.76 1.54
N GLU A 357 27.80 -10.61 2.84
CA GLU A 357 27.48 -11.60 3.86
C GLU A 357 25.96 -11.83 3.98
N ASP A 358 25.17 -10.75 3.92
CA ASP A 358 23.70 -10.87 3.89
C ASP A 358 23.24 -11.69 2.68
N ASN A 359 23.81 -11.42 1.50
CA ASN A 359 23.44 -12.14 0.28
C ASN A 359 23.76 -13.64 0.38
N GLU A 360 24.86 -14.04 1.02
CA GLU A 360 25.18 -15.44 1.27
C GLU A 360 24.17 -16.10 2.22
N ARG A 361 23.85 -15.43 3.34
CA ARG A 361 22.79 -15.88 4.26
C ARG A 361 21.45 -16.05 3.55
N ILE A 362 21.09 -15.09 2.69
CA ILE A 362 19.86 -15.13 1.91
C ILE A 362 19.86 -16.31 0.93
N GLN A 363 20.95 -16.58 0.21
CA GLN A 363 21.02 -17.73 -0.69
C GLN A 363 20.92 -19.06 0.06
N SER A 364 21.50 -19.14 1.26
CA SER A 364 21.34 -20.28 2.17
C SER A 364 19.87 -20.45 2.57
N ASN A 365 19.23 -19.38 3.05
CA ASN A 365 17.82 -19.40 3.44
C ASN A 365 16.90 -19.79 2.27
N ILE A 366 17.14 -19.28 1.07
CA ILE A 366 16.37 -19.66 -0.14
C ILE A 366 16.52 -21.16 -0.42
N SER A 367 17.72 -21.71 -0.27
CA SER A 367 17.97 -23.14 -0.51
C SER A 367 17.26 -24.01 0.54
N ALA A 368 17.27 -23.58 1.81
CA ALA A 368 16.57 -24.25 2.90
C ALA A 368 15.04 -24.25 2.70
N VAL A 369 14.47 -23.14 2.22
CA VAL A 369 13.03 -23.06 1.89
C VAL A 369 12.66 -24.00 0.76
N ILE A 370 13.44 -24.02 -0.31
CA ILE A 370 13.16 -24.92 -1.45
C ILE A 370 13.16 -26.37 -1.01
N SER A 371 14.03 -26.75 -0.06
CA SER A 371 14.06 -28.11 0.48
C SER A 371 12.87 -28.48 1.37
N LEU A 372 11.98 -27.55 1.72
CA LEU A 372 10.75 -27.87 2.47
C LEU A 372 9.65 -28.49 1.59
N TYR A 373 9.77 -28.41 0.27
CA TYR A 373 8.73 -28.81 -0.68
C TYR A 373 9.16 -30.05 -1.46
N GLY A 374 8.21 -30.94 -1.75
CA GLY A 374 8.43 -32.05 -2.66
C GLY A 374 8.54 -31.60 -4.12
N ASP A 375 8.84 -32.54 -5.02
CA ASP A 375 9.05 -32.29 -6.45
C ASP A 375 7.85 -31.67 -7.18
N SER A 376 6.65 -31.76 -6.59
CA SER A 376 5.41 -31.40 -7.26
C SER A 376 5.19 -29.89 -7.41
N LYS A 377 5.63 -29.06 -6.44
CA LYS A 377 5.35 -27.60 -6.42
C LYS A 377 6.31 -26.74 -5.54
N PRO A 378 7.65 -26.83 -5.65
CA PRO A 378 8.50 -25.91 -4.89
C PRO A 378 8.38 -24.47 -5.44
N PRO A 379 8.40 -23.42 -4.59
CA PRO A 379 8.51 -22.05 -5.06
C PRO A 379 9.82 -21.90 -5.84
N SER A 380 9.76 -21.31 -7.04
CA SER A 380 10.97 -21.19 -7.85
C SER A 380 11.95 -20.21 -7.20
N ARG A 381 13.25 -20.55 -7.18
CA ARG A 381 14.32 -19.64 -6.72
C ARG A 381 14.20 -18.25 -7.37
N LYS A 382 13.86 -18.23 -8.65
CA LYS A 382 13.66 -16.99 -9.41
C LYS A 382 12.49 -16.17 -8.87
N GLU A 383 11.37 -16.80 -8.53
CA GLU A 383 10.19 -16.12 -7.99
C GLU A 383 10.48 -15.51 -6.62
N ILE A 384 11.09 -16.27 -5.70
CA ILE A 384 11.50 -15.79 -4.37
C ILE A 384 12.41 -14.56 -4.52
N PHE A 385 13.41 -14.65 -5.40
CA PHE A 385 14.32 -13.54 -5.67
C PHE A 385 13.61 -12.31 -6.26
N VAL A 386 12.71 -12.50 -7.24
CA VAL A 386 11.95 -11.41 -7.84
C VAL A 386 11.05 -10.71 -6.82
N ARG A 387 10.30 -11.48 -6.01
CA ARG A 387 9.45 -10.93 -4.94
C ARG A 387 10.27 -10.09 -3.96
N ARG A 388 11.42 -10.61 -3.54
CA ARG A 388 12.35 -9.90 -2.66
C ARG A 388 12.84 -8.58 -3.27
N VAL A 389 13.35 -8.61 -4.50
CA VAL A 389 13.87 -7.40 -5.18
C VAL A 389 12.77 -6.36 -5.37
N MET A 390 11.56 -6.77 -5.74
CA MET A 390 10.41 -5.89 -5.85
C MET A 390 10.05 -5.26 -4.50
N GLY A 391 10.04 -6.06 -3.42
CA GLY A 391 9.80 -5.59 -2.06
C GLY A 391 10.81 -4.55 -1.60
N ILE A 392 12.10 -4.80 -1.82
CA ILE A 392 13.19 -3.84 -1.53
C ILE A 392 12.98 -2.53 -2.29
N GLY A 393 12.68 -2.60 -3.59
CA GLY A 393 12.42 -1.42 -4.41
C GLY A 393 11.22 -0.61 -3.90
N ARG A 394 10.13 -1.28 -3.52
CA ARG A 394 8.92 -0.66 -2.95
C ARG A 394 9.18 0.00 -1.59
N CYS A 395 9.96 -0.64 -0.73
CA CYS A 395 10.42 -0.05 0.53
C CYS A 395 11.16 1.27 0.28
N ARG A 396 12.19 1.24 -0.58
CA ARG A 396 13.02 2.41 -0.90
C ARG A 396 12.20 3.58 -1.43
N ILE A 397 11.34 3.36 -2.43
CA ILE A 397 10.53 4.45 -2.99
C ILE A 397 9.54 5.03 -1.96
N SER A 398 9.01 4.19 -1.06
CA SER A 398 8.09 4.63 0.00
C SER A 398 8.80 5.48 1.06
N LEU A 399 10.01 5.08 1.47
CA LEU A 399 10.86 5.90 2.36
C LEU A 399 11.25 7.22 1.69
N LEU A 400 11.65 7.21 0.42
CA LEU A 400 11.97 8.44 -0.33
C LEU A 400 10.74 9.34 -0.48
N ARG A 401 9.54 8.76 -0.63
CA ARG A 401 8.28 9.51 -0.66
C ARG A 401 7.97 10.16 0.68
N LEU A 402 8.15 9.43 1.77
CA LEU A 402 8.04 9.98 3.12
C LEU A 402 9.02 11.14 3.34
N ILE A 403 10.28 10.96 2.95
CA ILE A 403 11.30 12.02 3.05
C ILE A 403 10.89 13.25 2.23
N SER A 404 10.38 13.09 1.00
CA SER A 404 9.96 14.24 0.20
C SER A 404 8.75 14.98 0.80
N ILE A 405 7.80 14.23 1.37
CA ILE A 405 6.63 14.77 2.07
C ILE A 405 7.05 15.59 3.29
N ILE A 406 7.89 15.02 4.15
CA ILE A 406 8.38 15.65 5.39
C ILE A 406 9.23 16.87 5.08
N SER A 407 10.14 16.76 4.12
CA SER A 407 11.06 17.85 3.73
C SER A 407 10.29 19.05 3.17
N TYR A 408 9.23 18.83 2.41
CA TYR A 408 8.42 19.92 1.89
C TYR A 408 7.74 20.76 3.00
N ASN A 409 7.45 20.16 4.15
CA ASN A 409 6.92 20.87 5.31
C ASN A 409 7.90 20.91 6.48
N ALA A 410 9.21 20.86 6.23
CA ALA A 410 10.22 20.63 7.26
C ALA A 410 10.08 21.55 8.49
N ASP A 411 9.87 22.85 8.28
CA ASP A 411 9.70 23.81 9.38
C ASP A 411 8.41 23.56 10.17
N GLY A 412 7.30 23.34 9.47
CA GLY A 412 6.01 23.05 10.09
C GLY A 412 6.01 21.71 10.82
N ALA A 413 6.73 20.72 10.30
CA ALA A 413 6.91 19.41 10.89
C ALA A 413 7.98 19.37 11.98
N GLY A 414 8.71 20.45 12.26
CA GLY A 414 9.74 20.46 13.31
C GLY A 414 11.00 19.66 12.98
N VAL A 415 11.28 19.43 11.69
CA VAL A 415 12.47 18.70 11.21
C VAL A 415 13.72 19.53 11.43
N ARG A 416 14.74 19.00 12.11
CA ARG A 416 15.99 19.72 12.40
C ARG A 416 16.98 19.57 11.26
N ASN A 417 17.98 20.45 11.20
CA ASN A 417 19.05 20.33 10.19
C ASN A 417 19.84 19.02 10.32
N VAL A 418 20.04 18.53 11.55
CA VAL A 418 20.70 17.23 11.76
C VAL A 418 19.93 16.08 11.12
N ASP A 419 18.60 16.11 11.19
CA ASP A 419 17.75 15.09 10.56
C ASP A 419 17.87 15.18 9.02
N ILE A 420 17.89 16.40 8.47
CA ILE A 420 18.14 16.64 7.03
C ILE A 420 19.51 16.08 6.62
N TYR A 421 20.55 16.34 7.41
CA TYR A 421 21.90 15.84 7.14
C TYR A 421 21.98 14.32 7.15
N SER A 422 21.28 13.65 8.08
CA SER A 422 21.18 12.19 8.14
C SER A 422 20.51 11.58 6.91
N LEU A 423 19.55 12.29 6.29
CA LEU A 423 18.79 11.80 5.14
C LEU A 423 19.45 12.13 3.78
N LEU A 424 20.42 13.06 3.74
CA LEU A 424 21.10 13.46 2.50
C LEU A 424 21.83 12.30 1.80
N PRO A 425 22.65 11.46 2.47
CA PRO A 425 23.39 10.41 1.78
C PRO A 425 22.47 9.41 1.10
N ILE A 426 21.40 8.97 1.77
CA ILE A 426 20.49 7.95 1.24
C ILE A 426 19.68 8.46 0.04
N THR A 427 19.22 9.71 0.09
CA THR A 427 18.51 10.34 -1.04
C THR A 427 19.45 10.64 -2.21
N TYR A 428 20.70 11.03 -1.95
CA TYR A 428 21.73 11.17 -2.97
C TYR A 428 22.07 9.82 -3.63
N CYS A 429 22.22 8.75 -2.86
CA CYS A 429 22.41 7.39 -3.37
C CYS A 429 21.26 6.99 -4.31
N ALA A 430 20.02 7.28 -3.94
CA ALA A 430 18.83 7.05 -4.79
C ALA A 430 18.85 7.83 -6.12
N CYS A 431 19.65 8.90 -6.22
CA CYS A 431 19.81 9.67 -7.45
C CYS A 431 20.74 9.00 -8.48
N HIS A 432 21.49 7.96 -8.13
CA HIS A 432 22.43 7.34 -9.06
C HIS A 432 21.73 6.49 -10.12
N LYS A 433 22.32 6.43 -11.32
CA LYS A 433 21.83 5.53 -12.38
C LYS A 433 22.08 4.10 -11.94
N SER A 434 21.03 3.29 -11.87
CA SER A 434 21.18 1.85 -11.78
C SER A 434 21.63 1.31 -13.13
N ASN A 435 22.72 0.53 -13.14
CA ASN A 435 23.13 -0.24 -14.30
C ASN A 435 22.14 -1.38 -14.62
N ASP A 436 21.22 -1.68 -13.70
CA ASP A 436 20.16 -2.67 -13.91
C ASP A 436 18.93 -2.00 -14.56
N PRO A 437 18.60 -2.32 -15.83
CA PRO A 437 17.42 -1.80 -16.53
C PRO A 437 16.09 -2.21 -15.87
N ASN A 438 16.07 -3.27 -15.05
CA ASN A 438 14.86 -3.69 -14.34
C ASN A 438 14.59 -2.85 -13.07
N LYS A 439 15.61 -2.23 -12.48
CA LYS A 439 15.46 -1.34 -11.32
C LYS A 439 14.62 -0.08 -11.63
N TRP A 440 14.48 0.27 -12.91
CA TRP A 440 13.72 1.43 -13.40
C TRP A 440 12.19 1.24 -13.38
N LEU A 441 11.71 0.03 -13.08
CA LEU A 441 10.29 -0.34 -13.20
C LEU A 441 9.55 -0.47 -11.87
N THR A 442 10.26 -0.46 -10.74
CA THR A 442 9.57 -0.61 -9.44
C THR A 442 8.89 0.70 -9.07
N GLU A 443 7.58 0.72 -9.22
CA GLU A 443 6.67 1.76 -8.75
C GLU A 443 5.59 1.12 -7.86
N ALA A 444 5.03 1.90 -6.93
CA ALA A 444 3.85 1.51 -6.19
C ALA A 444 2.64 2.17 -6.86
N CYS A 445 1.67 1.37 -7.28
CA CYS A 445 0.46 1.86 -7.94
C CYS A 445 -0.69 0.93 -7.59
N ASP A 446 -1.35 1.23 -6.48
CA ASP A 446 -2.42 0.41 -5.95
C ASP A 446 -3.76 1.07 -6.25
N TRP A 447 -4.50 0.40 -7.13
CA TRP A 447 -5.87 0.74 -7.41
C TRP A 447 -6.79 0.01 -6.42
N PRO A 448 -7.86 0.67 -5.94
CA PRO A 448 -8.93 -0.04 -5.28
C PRO A 448 -9.38 -1.23 -6.10
N ILE A 449 -9.48 -2.41 -5.49
CA ILE A 449 -9.85 -3.64 -6.22
C ILE A 449 -11.26 -3.50 -6.84
N TRP A 450 -12.13 -2.69 -6.24
CA TRP A 450 -13.45 -2.36 -6.76
C TRP A 450 -13.44 -1.32 -7.90
N ALA A 451 -12.29 -0.74 -8.26
CA ALA A 451 -12.15 0.26 -9.31
C ALA A 451 -12.67 -0.18 -10.70
N PRO A 452 -12.58 -1.46 -11.13
CA PRO A 452 -13.15 -1.88 -12.40
C PRO A 452 -14.68 -2.04 -12.42
N LEU A 453 -15.34 -2.09 -11.24
CA LEU A 453 -16.80 -2.18 -11.13
C LEU A 453 -17.52 -0.85 -11.50
N LYS A 454 -16.73 0.12 -11.93
CA LYS A 454 -17.02 1.55 -11.87
C LYS A 454 -17.56 2.15 -13.17
N GLU A 455 -17.95 1.36 -14.18
CA GLU A 455 -18.62 1.88 -15.39
C GLU A 455 -19.83 2.79 -15.06
N LYS A 456 -20.39 2.71 -13.83
CA LYS A 456 -21.49 3.54 -13.34
C LYS A 456 -21.20 4.45 -12.14
N TYR A 457 -20.01 4.41 -11.52
CA TYR A 457 -19.76 5.21 -10.31
C TYR A 457 -19.16 6.57 -10.71
N GLU A 458 -19.89 7.65 -10.48
CA GLU A 458 -19.59 8.98 -11.04
C GLU A 458 -18.43 9.74 -10.37
N ARG A 459 -17.80 9.19 -9.32
CA ARG A 459 -16.89 9.95 -8.45
C ARG A 459 -15.41 9.82 -8.80
N GLU A 460 -14.67 10.93 -8.75
CA GLU A 460 -13.22 10.98 -8.96
C GLU A 460 -12.47 10.13 -7.91
N PHE A 461 -11.58 9.23 -8.35
CA PHE A 461 -10.69 8.50 -7.46
C PHE A 461 -9.30 8.39 -8.10
N ASP A 462 -8.27 8.47 -7.26
CA ASP A 462 -6.87 8.30 -7.64
C ASP A 462 -6.28 7.12 -6.87
N PRO A 463 -5.44 6.29 -7.51
CA PRO A 463 -4.75 5.21 -6.82
C PRO A 463 -3.76 5.74 -5.80
N PHE A 464 -3.38 4.91 -4.84
CA PHE A 464 -2.16 5.15 -4.07
C PHE A 464 -0.98 4.98 -5.03
N TYR A 465 -0.18 6.04 -5.20
CA TYR A 465 0.90 6.06 -6.16
C TYR A 465 2.19 6.60 -5.54
N VAL A 466 3.28 5.84 -5.75
CA VAL A 466 4.65 6.27 -5.48
C VAL A 466 5.46 6.08 -6.75
N ALA A 467 6.07 7.17 -7.20
CA ALA A 467 6.88 7.19 -8.41
C ALA A 467 8.09 6.25 -8.29
N PRO A 468 8.63 5.74 -9.41
CA PRO A 468 9.83 4.93 -9.38
C PRO A 468 11.01 5.69 -8.77
N GLU A 469 11.99 4.97 -8.23
CA GLU A 469 13.17 5.52 -7.54
C GLU A 469 13.91 6.57 -8.40
N THR A 470 13.85 6.40 -9.71
CA THR A 470 14.49 7.26 -10.71
C THR A 470 13.92 8.67 -10.71
N LEU A 471 12.67 8.87 -10.32
CA LEU A 471 12.06 10.18 -10.09
C LEU A 471 12.00 10.51 -8.60
N GLN A 472 11.59 9.56 -7.75
CA GLN A 472 11.36 9.80 -6.34
C GLN A 472 12.65 10.11 -5.56
N GLY A 473 13.78 9.50 -5.93
CA GLY A 473 15.10 9.80 -5.37
C GLY A 473 15.50 11.26 -5.59
N PRO A 474 15.54 11.75 -6.85
CA PRO A 474 15.76 13.16 -7.15
C PRO A 474 14.79 14.12 -6.48
N VAL A 475 13.50 13.76 -6.41
CA VAL A 475 12.51 14.58 -5.70
C VAL A 475 12.90 14.74 -4.23
N ALA A 476 13.19 13.64 -3.54
CA ALA A 476 13.58 13.66 -2.13
C ALA A 476 14.87 14.46 -1.90
N PHE A 477 15.90 14.22 -2.72
CA PHE A 477 17.19 14.90 -2.61
C PHE A 477 17.06 16.42 -2.88
N ALA A 478 16.38 16.81 -3.96
CA ALA A 478 16.14 18.22 -4.27
C ALA A 478 15.39 18.93 -3.13
N ARG A 479 14.40 18.26 -2.51
CA ARG A 479 13.64 18.83 -1.38
C ARG A 479 14.51 19.03 -0.14
N LEU A 480 15.41 18.11 0.19
CA LEU A 480 16.35 18.31 1.29
C LEU A 480 17.29 19.50 1.03
N LEU A 481 17.79 19.63 -0.20
CA LEU A 481 18.61 20.78 -0.62
C LEU A 481 17.83 22.10 -0.52
N VAL A 482 16.56 22.10 -0.92
CA VAL A 482 15.65 23.26 -0.77
C VAL A 482 15.56 23.68 0.70
N VAL A 483 15.35 22.74 1.63
CA VAL A 483 15.26 23.06 3.06
C VAL A 483 16.56 23.68 3.57
N LEU A 484 17.72 23.13 3.16
CA LEU A 484 19.01 23.70 3.53
C LEU A 484 19.23 25.10 2.96
N ALA A 485 18.83 25.34 1.71
CA ALA A 485 18.90 26.67 1.10
C ALA A 485 17.97 27.67 1.82
N GLN A 486 16.72 27.30 2.08
CA GLN A 486 15.74 28.13 2.79
C GLN A 486 16.22 28.54 4.19
N ARG A 487 16.93 27.66 4.88
CA ARG A 487 17.51 27.91 6.20
C ARG A 487 18.87 28.60 6.16
N ASN A 488 19.36 28.98 4.98
CA ASN A 488 20.73 29.47 4.77
C ASN A 488 21.81 28.52 5.34
N ALA A 489 21.49 27.23 5.43
CA ALA A 489 22.36 26.20 6.00
C ALA A 489 23.24 25.54 4.94
N LEU A 490 22.87 25.63 3.66
CA LEU A 490 23.56 24.96 2.55
C LEU A 490 25.03 25.37 2.47
N ASP A 491 25.34 26.66 2.40
CA ASP A 491 26.74 27.14 2.32
C ASP A 491 27.55 26.82 3.59
N SER A 492 26.88 26.83 4.75
CA SER A 492 27.53 26.53 6.03
C SER A 492 27.97 25.06 6.16
N THR A 493 27.36 24.14 5.40
CA THR A 493 27.71 22.70 5.46
C THR A 493 29.17 22.44 5.09
N GLN A 494 29.70 23.15 4.10
CA GLN A 494 31.09 23.03 3.67
C GLN A 494 32.07 23.48 4.76
N MET A 495 31.65 24.41 5.61
CA MET A 495 32.44 25.01 6.68
C MET A 495 32.44 24.20 7.98
N LEU A 496 31.57 23.19 8.11
CA LEU A 496 31.50 22.33 9.29
C LEU A 496 32.86 21.65 9.57
N GLN A 497 33.39 21.82 10.78
CA GLN A 497 34.66 21.19 11.19
C GLN A 497 34.46 19.84 11.88
N LYS A 498 33.26 19.60 12.43
CA LYS A 498 32.88 18.37 13.13
C LYS A 498 31.46 17.97 12.71
N ALA A 499 31.18 16.67 12.78
CA ALA A 499 29.82 16.18 12.62
C ALA A 499 28.92 16.81 13.70
N PRO A 500 27.69 17.26 13.35
CA PRO A 500 26.70 17.69 14.33
C PRO A 500 26.42 16.58 15.36
N ALA A 501 26.07 16.98 16.58
CA ALA A 501 25.55 16.05 17.58
C ALA A 501 24.23 15.43 17.07
N ASP A 502 23.94 14.20 17.45
CA ASP A 502 22.74 13.43 17.06
C ASP A 502 22.65 13.11 15.54
N LEU A 503 23.76 13.22 14.83
CA LEU A 503 23.83 12.76 13.44
C LEU A 503 23.68 11.23 13.41
N SER A 504 22.98 10.74 12.39
CA SER A 504 22.82 9.31 12.14
C SER A 504 24.15 8.57 12.18
N THR A 505 24.16 7.37 12.77
CA THR A 505 25.38 6.56 12.88
C THR A 505 25.92 6.12 11.52
N ALA A 506 25.05 6.02 10.51
CA ALA A 506 25.39 5.70 9.12
C ALA A 506 25.86 6.93 8.31
N THR A 507 25.83 8.13 8.89
CA THR A 507 26.17 9.38 8.19
C THR A 507 27.44 10.02 8.73
N SER A 508 28.37 10.29 7.83
CA SER A 508 29.63 10.99 8.12
C SER A 508 29.62 12.44 7.65
N LEU A 509 30.42 13.28 8.31
CA LEU A 509 30.66 14.66 7.86
C LEU A 509 31.18 14.73 6.42
N ALA A 510 32.02 13.76 6.02
CA ALA A 510 32.56 13.68 4.68
C ALA A 510 31.46 13.48 3.63
N GLN A 511 30.48 12.62 3.91
CA GLN A 511 29.31 12.43 3.04
C GLN A 511 28.45 13.71 2.96
N ILE A 512 28.21 14.39 4.09
CA ILE A 512 27.44 15.65 4.09
C ILE A 512 28.14 16.69 3.19
N LYS A 513 29.45 16.90 3.38
CA LYS A 513 30.21 17.85 2.55
C LYS A 513 30.24 17.45 1.09
N HIS A 514 30.41 16.17 0.79
CA HIS A 514 30.43 15.68 -0.59
C HIS A 514 29.09 15.93 -1.29
N THR A 515 27.99 15.49 -0.68
CA THR A 515 26.64 15.58 -1.25
C THR A 515 26.16 17.02 -1.43
N THR A 516 26.60 17.94 -0.58
CA THR A 516 26.26 19.38 -0.64
C THR A 516 27.28 20.23 -1.39
N HIS A 517 28.30 19.62 -2.01
CA HIS A 517 29.29 20.36 -2.77
C HIS A 517 28.66 20.98 -4.02
N PRO A 518 28.98 22.24 -4.38
CA PRO A 518 28.36 22.92 -5.53
C PRO A 518 28.40 22.12 -6.84
N ASP A 519 29.56 21.57 -7.19
CA ASP A 519 29.70 20.75 -8.41
C ASP A 519 28.79 19.51 -8.42
N ILE A 520 28.58 18.90 -7.24
CA ILE A 520 27.71 17.73 -7.10
C ILE A 520 26.25 18.14 -7.27
N ILE A 521 25.84 19.26 -6.70
CA ILE A 521 24.51 19.85 -6.84
C ILE A 521 24.23 20.19 -8.31
N THR A 522 25.14 20.90 -8.99
CA THR A 522 25.00 21.24 -10.41
C THR A 522 24.90 20.00 -11.28
N ARG A 523 25.76 19.00 -11.08
CA ARG A 523 25.70 17.72 -11.80
C ARG A 523 24.39 16.99 -11.56
N PHE A 524 23.90 16.97 -10.32
CA PHE A 524 22.62 16.39 -9.96
C PHE A 524 21.48 17.02 -10.76
N PHE A 525 21.40 18.35 -10.83
CA PHE A 525 20.32 19.02 -11.57
C PHE A 525 20.34 18.75 -13.08
N HIS A 526 21.51 18.64 -13.70
CA HIS A 526 21.61 18.21 -15.10
C HIS A 526 21.04 16.79 -15.30
N VAL A 527 21.38 15.85 -14.41
CA VAL A 527 20.85 14.47 -14.48
C VAL A 527 19.35 14.45 -14.22
N SER A 528 18.86 15.24 -13.27
CA SER A 528 17.43 15.36 -12.95
C SER A 528 16.64 15.94 -14.13
N PHE A 529 17.17 16.96 -14.80
CA PHE A 529 16.52 17.53 -15.99
C PHE A 529 16.42 16.51 -17.14
N PHE A 530 17.48 15.73 -17.37
CA PHE A 530 17.43 14.61 -18.33
C PHE A 530 16.31 13.61 -17.99
N ARG A 531 16.12 13.29 -16.70
CA ARG A 531 15.04 12.41 -16.24
C ARG A 531 13.64 13.00 -16.45
N LEU A 532 13.49 14.33 -16.35
CA LEU A 532 12.23 15.01 -16.69
C LEU A 532 11.87 14.81 -18.16
N ASP A 533 12.85 14.95 -19.06
CA ASP A 533 12.65 14.72 -20.50
C ASP A 533 12.32 13.25 -20.80
N GLU A 534 13.01 12.29 -20.17
CA GLU A 534 12.67 10.87 -20.29
C GLU A 534 11.25 10.56 -19.78
N ALA A 535 10.86 11.11 -18.63
CA ALA A 535 9.53 10.95 -18.08
C ALA A 535 8.45 11.57 -18.98
N LEU A 536 8.72 12.73 -19.57
CA LEU A 536 7.84 13.37 -20.55
C LEU A 536 7.63 12.48 -21.80
N LYS A 537 8.71 11.93 -22.37
CA LYS A 537 8.66 11.02 -23.52
C LYS A 537 7.90 9.73 -23.20
N ARG A 538 8.16 9.14 -22.03
CA ARG A 538 7.45 7.94 -21.55
C ARG A 538 5.97 8.23 -21.34
N GLY A 539 5.63 9.35 -20.69
CA GLY A 539 4.25 9.77 -20.46
C GLY A 539 3.47 9.97 -21.76
N ARG A 540 4.06 10.65 -22.75
CA ARG A 540 3.46 10.82 -24.09
C ARG A 540 3.22 9.49 -24.80
N THR A 541 4.11 8.51 -24.60
CA THR A 541 3.95 7.16 -25.15
C THR A 541 2.77 6.44 -24.48
N LEU A 542 2.65 6.54 -23.16
CA LEU A 542 1.54 5.96 -22.39
C LEU A 542 0.19 6.62 -22.71
N MET A 543 0.17 7.93 -22.99
CA MET A 543 -1.05 8.66 -23.33
C MET A 543 -1.71 8.19 -24.64
N LYS A 544 -0.99 7.45 -25.49
CA LYS A 544 -1.55 6.83 -26.71
C LYS A 544 -2.31 5.53 -26.44
N ASP A 545 -2.20 4.97 -25.23
CA ASP A 545 -2.75 3.67 -24.84
C ASP A 545 -3.53 3.81 -23.52
N LEU A 546 -4.63 4.56 -23.57
CA LEU A 546 -5.45 4.94 -22.39
C LEU A 546 -6.22 3.77 -21.76
N ASP A 547 -6.38 2.66 -22.49
CA ASP A 547 -7.25 1.54 -22.12
C ASP A 547 -6.57 0.48 -21.24
N ARG A 548 -5.29 0.67 -20.86
CA ARG A 548 -4.58 -0.28 -19.99
C ARG A 548 -5.06 -0.19 -18.55
N THR A 549 -6.02 -1.04 -18.19
CA THR A 549 -6.36 -1.33 -16.81
C THR A 549 -5.13 -1.85 -16.04
N GLY A 550 -4.95 -1.40 -14.79
CA GLY A 550 -3.89 -1.88 -13.91
C GLY A 550 -2.47 -1.32 -14.13
N LYS A 551 -2.28 -0.34 -15.04
CA LYS A 551 -1.02 0.42 -15.14
C LYS A 551 -1.22 1.85 -14.65
N PRO A 552 -0.19 2.50 -14.07
CA PRO A 552 -0.29 3.91 -13.75
C PRO A 552 -0.56 4.71 -15.03
N ASP A 553 -1.56 5.59 -14.94
CA ASP A 553 -1.86 6.51 -16.03
C ASP A 553 -0.65 7.45 -16.24
N SER A 554 -0.40 7.80 -17.50
CA SER A 554 0.46 8.91 -17.93
C SER A 554 0.35 10.16 -17.04
N GLY A 555 -0.86 10.49 -16.56
CA GLY A 555 -1.08 11.62 -15.64
C GLY A 555 -0.34 11.53 -14.30
N LEU A 556 -0.14 10.33 -13.74
CA LEU A 556 0.62 10.13 -12.49
C LEU A 556 2.12 10.32 -12.72
N LEU A 557 2.62 9.84 -13.86
CA LEU A 557 4.01 10.04 -14.26
C LEU A 557 4.32 11.51 -14.51
N PHE A 558 3.45 12.22 -15.25
CA PHE A 558 3.58 13.66 -15.47
C PHE A 558 3.54 14.45 -14.15
N ALA A 559 2.67 14.08 -13.21
CA ALA A 559 2.60 14.75 -11.91
C ALA A 559 3.86 14.54 -11.07
N SER A 560 4.47 13.35 -11.12
CA SER A 560 5.71 13.06 -10.39
C SER A 560 6.91 13.78 -10.99
N ALA A 561 6.97 13.87 -12.31
CA ALA A 561 7.97 14.69 -13.00
C ALA A 561 7.75 16.19 -12.70
N ALA A 562 6.49 16.66 -12.65
CA ALA A 562 6.17 18.03 -12.27
C ALA A 562 6.61 18.32 -10.82
N GLU A 563 6.48 17.37 -9.90
CA GLU A 563 6.98 17.53 -8.53
C GLU A 563 8.50 17.71 -8.47
N LEU A 564 9.26 16.95 -9.28
CA LEU A 564 10.71 17.13 -9.42
C LEU A 564 11.04 18.51 -10.00
N ALA A 565 10.38 18.91 -11.08
CA ALA A 565 10.57 20.23 -11.68
C ALA A 565 10.25 21.36 -10.68
N ALA A 566 9.18 21.22 -9.89
CA ALA A 566 8.82 22.16 -8.85
C ALA A 566 9.89 22.26 -7.74
N ALA A 567 10.46 21.14 -7.32
CA ALA A 567 11.57 21.13 -6.36
C ALA A 567 12.82 21.85 -6.92
N MET A 568 13.14 21.64 -8.20
CA MET A 568 14.24 22.34 -8.88
C MET A 568 14.02 23.85 -8.95
N VAL A 569 12.81 24.28 -9.34
CA VAL A 569 12.44 25.71 -9.39
C VAL A 569 12.53 26.33 -8.00
N THR A 570 11.99 25.65 -6.98
CA THR A 570 12.04 26.15 -5.60
C THR A 570 13.49 26.30 -5.12
N PHE A 571 14.38 25.38 -5.49
CA PHE A 571 15.80 25.47 -5.13
C PHE A 571 16.48 26.67 -5.79
N ASP A 572 16.23 26.88 -7.08
CA ASP A 572 16.74 28.03 -7.84
C ASP A 572 16.29 29.36 -7.19
N ASP A 573 15.00 29.45 -6.84
CA ASP A 573 14.42 30.62 -6.14
C ASP A 573 15.10 30.86 -4.78
N CYS A 574 15.29 29.81 -3.98
CA CYS A 574 15.86 29.92 -2.63
C CYS A 574 17.36 30.26 -2.64
N THR A 575 18.07 29.95 -3.72
CA THR A 575 19.51 30.23 -3.85
C THR A 575 19.79 31.48 -4.67
N GLY A 576 18.75 32.18 -5.14
CA GLY A 576 18.90 33.36 -6.01
C GLY A 576 19.67 33.05 -7.29
N GLY A 577 19.58 31.81 -7.79
CA GLY A 577 20.31 31.38 -8.98
C GLY A 577 21.83 31.18 -8.78
N ALA A 578 22.31 31.01 -7.54
CA ALA A 578 23.74 30.73 -7.28
C ALA A 578 24.24 29.44 -7.98
N TYR A 579 23.32 28.53 -8.28
CA TYR A 579 23.59 27.27 -8.97
C TYR A 579 23.02 27.22 -10.39
N THR A 580 22.59 28.38 -10.94
CA THR A 580 21.91 28.45 -12.24
C THR A 580 22.73 27.73 -13.30
N SER A 581 22.09 26.72 -13.88
CA SER A 581 22.55 26.00 -15.05
C SER A 581 21.42 26.02 -16.07
N GLU A 582 21.74 25.73 -17.34
CA GLU A 582 20.73 25.57 -18.40
C GLU A 582 19.59 24.64 -17.98
N ALA A 583 19.90 23.59 -17.20
CA ALA A 583 18.94 22.67 -16.62
C ALA A 583 17.95 23.32 -15.64
N LEU A 584 18.41 24.24 -14.78
CA LEU A 584 17.53 24.97 -13.85
C LEU A 584 16.70 26.04 -14.57
N SER A 585 17.28 26.72 -15.56
CA SER A 585 16.56 27.67 -16.41
C SER A 585 15.39 27.00 -17.14
N GLY A 586 15.59 25.79 -17.66
CA GLY A 586 14.55 25.00 -18.32
C GLY A 586 13.50 24.39 -17.38
N ALA A 587 13.74 24.34 -16.07
CA ALA A 587 12.87 23.65 -15.12
C ALA A 587 11.48 24.30 -15.00
N ARG A 588 11.38 25.65 -15.06
CA ARG A 588 10.09 26.36 -15.01
C ARG A 588 9.22 26.06 -16.23
N PHE A 589 9.83 26.01 -17.41
CA PHE A 589 9.16 25.61 -18.65
C PHE A 589 8.67 24.16 -18.56
N MET A 590 9.57 23.24 -18.14
CA MET A 590 9.21 21.83 -17.98
C MET A 590 8.09 21.64 -16.95
N LEU A 591 8.09 22.40 -15.85
CA LEU A 591 7.01 22.38 -14.85
C LEU A 591 5.66 22.74 -15.48
N ALA A 592 5.57 23.88 -16.17
CA ALA A 592 4.34 24.33 -16.82
C ALA A 592 3.83 23.32 -17.87
N LEU A 593 4.74 22.77 -18.67
CA LEU A 593 4.43 21.76 -19.68
C LEU A 593 3.94 20.43 -19.07
N LEU A 594 4.59 19.93 -18.02
CA LEU A 594 4.19 18.70 -17.36
C LEU A 594 2.81 18.85 -16.69
N LEU A 595 2.55 20.00 -16.04
CA LEU A 595 1.26 20.29 -15.44
C LEU A 595 0.12 20.37 -16.47
N SER A 596 0.39 20.89 -17.67
CA SER A 596 -0.62 20.92 -18.75
C SER A 596 -0.98 19.52 -19.22
N PHE A 597 -0.01 18.60 -19.32
CA PHE A 597 -0.29 17.20 -19.61
C PHE A 597 -1.04 16.50 -18.46
N VAL A 598 -0.75 16.82 -17.20
CA VAL A 598 -1.57 16.34 -16.07
C VAL A 598 -3.01 16.81 -16.23
N THR A 599 -3.24 18.07 -16.57
CA THR A 599 -4.58 18.62 -16.83
C THR A 599 -5.27 17.90 -17.98
N GLU A 600 -4.60 17.69 -19.12
CA GLU A 600 -5.17 17.01 -20.27
C GLU A 600 -5.63 15.59 -19.94
N VAL A 601 -4.77 14.82 -19.28
CA VAL A 601 -5.09 13.45 -18.85
C VAL A 601 -6.22 13.45 -17.83
N ALA A 602 -6.18 14.36 -16.85
CA ALA A 602 -7.24 14.48 -15.85
C ALA A 602 -8.60 14.82 -16.49
N MET A 603 -8.65 15.70 -17.48
CA MET A 603 -9.87 16.01 -18.24
C MET A 603 -10.41 14.77 -18.97
N LYS A 604 -9.54 14.02 -19.65
CA LYS A 604 -9.91 12.76 -20.35
C LYS A 604 -10.44 11.69 -19.39
N ARG A 605 -9.99 11.70 -18.14
CA ARG A 605 -10.41 10.78 -17.07
C ARG A 605 -11.54 11.31 -16.20
N HIS A 606 -12.12 12.47 -16.55
CA HIS A 606 -13.16 13.15 -15.78
C HIS A 606 -12.75 13.47 -14.32
N ARG A 607 -11.45 13.69 -14.08
CA ARG A 607 -10.88 14.17 -12.81
C ARG A 607 -10.80 15.69 -12.81
N TYR A 608 -11.95 16.34 -12.91
CA TYR A 608 -12.08 17.77 -13.12
C TYR A 608 -11.48 18.59 -11.98
N ARG A 609 -11.55 18.13 -10.73
CA ARG A 609 -10.90 18.81 -9.60
C ARG A 609 -9.39 18.90 -9.84
N ARG A 610 -8.74 17.77 -10.13
CA ARG A 610 -7.31 17.71 -10.43
C ARG A 610 -6.94 18.52 -11.67
N ALA A 611 -7.73 18.41 -12.73
CA ALA A 611 -7.53 19.17 -13.97
C ALA A 611 -7.51 20.67 -13.71
N TYR A 612 -8.48 21.17 -12.93
CA TYR A 612 -8.60 22.58 -12.60
C TYR A 612 -7.40 23.09 -11.80
N PHE A 613 -7.06 22.46 -10.68
CA PHE A 613 -5.92 22.92 -9.87
C PHE A 613 -4.58 22.84 -10.62
N CYS A 614 -4.34 21.76 -11.36
CA CYS A 614 -3.12 21.63 -12.16
C CYS A 614 -3.05 22.66 -13.29
N SER A 615 -4.19 23.06 -13.87
CA SER A 615 -4.22 24.08 -14.93
C SER A 615 -3.92 25.48 -14.42
N LEU A 616 -4.40 25.85 -13.23
CA LEU A 616 -4.05 27.11 -12.56
C LEU A 616 -2.56 27.14 -12.22
N ALA A 617 -2.05 26.04 -11.69
CA ALA A 617 -0.64 25.83 -11.43
C ALA A 617 0.22 25.98 -12.70
N ALA A 618 -0.21 25.39 -13.83
CA ALA A 618 0.48 25.49 -15.11
C ALA A 618 0.57 26.94 -15.59
N VAL A 619 -0.54 27.68 -15.54
CA VAL A 619 -0.57 29.12 -15.89
C VAL A 619 0.35 29.92 -14.98
N SER A 620 0.29 29.69 -13.66
CA SER A 620 1.14 30.41 -12.70
C SER A 620 2.63 30.12 -12.92
N ALA A 621 2.99 28.86 -13.15
CA ALA A 621 4.37 28.49 -13.47
C ALA A 621 4.82 29.14 -14.79
N ALA A 622 3.94 29.18 -15.78
CA ALA A 622 4.25 29.77 -17.08
C ALA A 622 4.45 31.29 -17.03
N GLU A 623 3.64 31.99 -16.22
CA GLU A 623 3.76 33.45 -16.00
C GLU A 623 4.99 33.82 -15.16
N SER A 624 5.54 32.88 -14.39
CA SER A 624 6.74 33.08 -13.58
C SER A 624 8.07 32.98 -14.35
N ILE A 625 8.04 32.64 -15.64
CA ILE A 625 9.25 32.51 -16.46
C ILE A 625 9.82 33.91 -16.76
N PRO A 626 11.06 34.22 -16.37
CA PRO A 626 11.69 35.50 -16.66
C PRO A 626 11.78 35.78 -18.18
N PRO A 627 11.58 37.02 -18.64
CA PRO A 627 11.71 37.39 -20.05
C PRO A 627 13.11 37.08 -20.61
N ASP A 628 14.13 37.23 -19.77
CA ASP A 628 15.54 37.07 -20.12
C ASP A 628 15.96 35.60 -20.31
N ASN A 629 15.11 34.64 -19.91
CA ASN A 629 15.39 33.21 -20.07
C ASN A 629 15.13 32.69 -21.49
N ASN A 630 14.92 33.59 -22.49
CA ASN A 630 14.61 33.26 -23.89
C ASN A 630 13.63 32.08 -23.98
N PRO A 631 12.35 32.30 -23.64
CA PRO A 631 11.39 31.21 -23.70
C PRO A 631 11.38 30.57 -25.09
N PRO A 632 11.12 29.26 -25.20
CA PRO A 632 11.11 28.57 -26.49
C PRO A 632 10.22 29.29 -27.51
N ASP A 633 10.60 29.23 -28.79
CA ASP A 633 9.78 29.77 -29.88
C ASP A 633 8.35 29.22 -29.77
N GLY A 634 7.34 30.11 -29.81
CA GLY A 634 5.92 29.75 -29.66
C GLY A 634 5.37 29.83 -28.23
N TRP A 635 6.17 30.17 -27.22
CA TRP A 635 5.72 30.20 -25.82
C TRP A 635 4.51 31.10 -25.53
N ALA A 636 4.38 32.22 -26.25
CA ALA A 636 3.22 33.09 -26.11
C ALA A 636 1.92 32.39 -26.52
N GLU A 637 1.97 31.52 -27.54
CA GLU A 637 0.84 30.71 -27.99
C GLU A 637 0.53 29.61 -26.97
N ASP A 638 1.57 28.95 -26.43
CA ASP A 638 1.42 27.97 -25.36
C ASP A 638 0.76 28.57 -24.12
N LEU A 639 1.14 29.78 -23.71
CA LEU A 639 0.51 30.46 -22.57
C LEU A 639 -0.98 30.75 -22.81
N VAL A 640 -1.36 31.13 -24.04
CA VAL A 640 -2.77 31.30 -24.43
C VAL A 640 -3.51 29.97 -24.32
N GLU A 641 -2.87 28.88 -24.75
CA GLU A 641 -3.45 27.53 -24.67
C GLU A 641 -3.64 27.07 -23.21
N LEU A 642 -2.64 27.28 -22.34
CA LEU A 642 -2.75 26.97 -20.91
C LEU A 642 -3.91 27.73 -20.26
N LYS A 643 -4.08 29.01 -20.60
CA LYS A 643 -5.21 29.84 -20.11
C LYS A 643 -6.55 29.31 -20.63
N ARG A 644 -6.61 28.83 -21.87
CA ARG A 644 -7.80 28.20 -22.44
C ARG A 644 -8.14 26.89 -21.72
N GLN A 645 -7.15 26.02 -21.50
CA GLN A 645 -7.30 24.78 -20.75
C GLN A 645 -7.81 25.04 -19.33
N ALA A 646 -7.27 26.05 -18.64
CA ALA A 646 -7.72 26.41 -17.29
C ALA A 646 -9.20 26.83 -17.23
N ARG A 647 -9.68 27.59 -18.23
CA ARG A 647 -11.10 27.94 -18.33
C ARG A 647 -11.97 26.71 -18.59
N ALA A 648 -11.54 25.81 -19.46
CA ALA A 648 -12.27 24.58 -19.75
C ALA A 648 -12.35 23.65 -18.53
N ALA A 649 -11.24 23.47 -17.81
CA ALA A 649 -11.18 22.66 -16.60
C ALA A 649 -12.05 23.25 -15.48
N LYS A 650 -12.06 24.59 -15.34
CA LYS A 650 -12.94 25.29 -14.40
C LYS A 650 -14.43 25.01 -14.68
N LEU A 651 -14.86 25.20 -15.93
CA LEU A 651 -16.25 24.96 -16.33
C LEU A 651 -16.69 23.52 -16.10
N ALA A 652 -15.79 22.56 -16.37
CA ALA A 652 -16.07 21.15 -16.13
C ALA A 652 -16.21 20.84 -14.63
N PHE A 653 -15.32 21.41 -13.79
CA PHE A 653 -15.35 21.26 -12.34
C PHE A 653 -16.60 21.89 -11.69
N GLU A 654 -16.99 23.09 -12.14
CA GLU A 654 -18.22 23.74 -11.66
C GLU A 654 -19.45 22.89 -12.03
N LYS A 655 -19.54 22.42 -13.28
CA LYS A 655 -20.64 21.56 -13.73
C LYS A 655 -20.74 20.23 -12.99
N SER A 656 -19.61 19.62 -12.61
CA SER A 656 -19.65 18.36 -11.84
C SER A 656 -20.15 18.54 -10.40
N ASN A 657 -19.91 19.71 -9.80
CA ASN A 657 -20.39 20.00 -8.45
C ASN A 657 -21.91 20.24 -8.44
N ASP A 658 -22.46 20.86 -9.48
CA ASP A 658 -23.91 21.13 -9.59
C ASP A 658 -24.76 19.86 -9.75
N VAL A 659 -24.17 18.74 -10.21
CA VAL A 659 -24.86 17.44 -10.35
C VAL A 659 -24.80 16.62 -9.05
N SER A 660 -23.89 16.97 -8.14
CA SER A 660 -23.68 16.24 -6.88
C SER A 660 -24.46 16.84 -5.68
N CYS A 661 -25.11 17.98 -5.88
CA CYS A 661 -26.04 18.62 -4.95
C CYS A 661 -27.48 18.39 -5.42
#